data_AF-A0A7J3NMR6-F1
#
_entry.id   AF-A0A7J3NMR6-F1
#
_cell.length_a   1.000
_cell.length_b   1.000
_cell.length_c   1.000
_cell.angle_alpha   90.00
_cell.angle_beta   90.00
_cell.angle_gamma   90.00
#
_symmetry.space_group_name_H-M   'P 1'
#
loop_
_entity.id
_entity.type
_entity.pdbx_description
1 polymer ?
#
loop_
_entity_poly.entity_id
_entity_poly.type
_entity_poly.pdbx_seq_one_letter_code
_entity_poly.pdbx_strand_id
1 'polypeptide(L)'
;MEVTAQRDVLREIAPGFAIRQALSNFLASRSNWPQLTRIVGEQATLQEFVKAAMATYIYGYIGVRTIPPTSKEAASEGAAERELKDIFDEVSELLRDDFHTETRVLEKKVDVELSALKAKLSKKDEEIENVVTRHLAEIYAFPRTHLIDFLGDLLGISYRFRSEFIKMTYGLKPLSLEVEEEVRKPHEEECVEISTYLKVKEELGLTENEELNIKNLKQFSKKVASRILSYVPKNEGDLKLYADAYEVKIQLVKMLIEYSSRKTSLSDFFNKVLERVLSYLKSRAHDDLLLNRALSSITGYRAGGEIEVNLEALKMTLLGGDTYSKIMVKLGELGIDKRDLTFLLERCRRLEKIREVLTREVIPRLRGRGYSIHGVNLEVFALPPDKLGGLEKAVIEEVKKHVSLPPPDEFKRLLENEETLQKIMEATGLFDVGMLKAAVEAEVALEEITKQIMSKLLFECMGHASRVVELYNRAKKDGERLKMLFKIINDEEDENVRCVKEELLIEVLLRRQREIHDVFTHLNAEKICGFIWARQTNRSLNEALEEIKSTPSPLFSGVAEAKLNFGALPPVSYSAAYDLSQRYLEFNRMHLEAVQEAKEREAEAKEIARKEIYERIDPTGLLERKLTIALRAPTGVGRTELEWSEKDTRKLEAMSKIFVGSEIGKTICPYCARVVKGNSCPEHGYVEPITEGPLEALAKFYFLSLKIIEELTERKSKELGKKVEFKDALRTVKSIFSELRVRGKLSPKTTERSVMEGDMDRYLIPAVAREIGEVYMKALRQIKKP
;
A
#
# COMPACT_ATOMS: atom_id res chain seq x y z
N MET A 1 6.46 15.79 -30.75
CA MET A 1 6.50 14.39 -30.29
C MET A 1 6.46 14.28 -28.74
N GLU A 2 5.99 15.29 -28.00
CA GLU A 2 5.98 15.28 -26.52
C GLU A 2 4.58 15.43 -25.88
N VAL A 3 3.50 15.40 -26.67
CA VAL A 3 2.12 15.53 -26.13
C VAL A 3 1.50 14.18 -25.73
N THR A 4 2.01 13.08 -26.30
CA THR A 4 1.51 11.72 -26.02
C THR A 4 2.02 11.18 -24.68
N ALA A 5 3.29 11.43 -24.33
CA ALA A 5 3.83 11.00 -23.03
C ALA A 5 3.15 11.68 -21.83
N GLN A 6 2.73 12.95 -21.93
CA GLN A 6 1.93 13.60 -20.88
C GLN A 6 0.52 13.03 -20.76
N ARG A 7 -0.09 12.59 -21.86
CA ARG A 7 -1.42 11.96 -21.86
C ARG A 7 -1.40 10.55 -21.29
N ASP A 8 -0.30 9.82 -21.51
CA ASP A 8 -0.11 8.47 -20.96
C ASP A 8 0.34 8.53 -19.49
N VAL A 9 1.12 9.53 -19.10
CA VAL A 9 1.37 9.89 -17.69
C VAL A 9 0.07 10.31 -16.98
N LEU A 10 -0.85 11.02 -17.63
CA LEU A 10 -2.18 11.33 -17.09
C LEU A 10 -3.10 10.09 -16.95
N ARG A 11 -2.81 8.99 -17.67
CA ARG A 11 -3.55 7.72 -17.57
C ARG A 11 -2.96 6.76 -16.53
N GLU A 12 -1.66 6.83 -16.24
CA GLU A 12 -0.98 5.95 -15.28
C GLU A 12 -0.57 6.61 -13.95
N ILE A 13 -0.62 7.94 -13.82
CA ILE A 13 -0.05 8.67 -12.66
C ILE A 13 -1.09 9.58 -11.99
N ALA A 14 -1.94 8.99 -11.12
CA ALA A 14 -2.29 9.49 -9.76
C ALA A 14 -3.58 8.79 -9.23
N PRO A 15 -3.45 7.76 -8.36
CA PRO A 15 -4.57 6.96 -7.82
C PRO A 15 -5.54 7.67 -6.83
N GLY A 16 -5.61 9.01 -6.86
CA GLY A 16 -6.49 9.84 -6.01
C GLY A 16 -7.51 10.69 -6.78
N PHE A 17 -7.71 10.42 -8.07
CA PHE A 17 -8.65 11.14 -8.94
C PHE A 17 -10.11 10.86 -8.51
N ALA A 18 -10.72 11.83 -7.82
CA ALA A 18 -12.09 11.84 -7.27
C ALA A 18 -12.48 10.54 -6.56
N ILE A 19 -12.41 10.53 -5.22
CA ILE A 19 -12.91 9.44 -4.35
C ILE A 19 -14.24 8.85 -4.85
N ARG A 20 -15.12 9.72 -5.38
CA ARG A 20 -16.37 9.36 -6.05
C ARG A 20 -16.23 8.33 -7.18
N GLN A 21 -15.30 8.53 -8.09
CA GLN A 21 -14.99 7.61 -9.20
C GLN A 21 -14.29 6.34 -8.69
N ALA A 22 -13.41 6.48 -7.69
CA ALA A 22 -12.77 5.32 -7.08
C ALA A 22 -13.80 4.37 -6.44
N LEU A 23 -14.72 4.91 -5.63
CA LEU A 23 -15.79 4.13 -5.00
C LEU A 23 -16.75 3.50 -6.03
N SER A 24 -17.14 4.26 -7.06
CA SER A 24 -18.04 3.76 -8.10
C SER A 24 -17.42 2.62 -8.91
N ASN A 25 -16.15 2.76 -9.30
CA ASN A 25 -15.39 1.70 -9.98
C ASN A 25 -15.13 0.50 -9.07
N PHE A 26 -14.85 0.75 -7.79
CA PHE A 26 -14.57 -0.31 -6.82
C PHE A 26 -15.78 -1.24 -6.67
N LEU A 27 -16.99 -0.68 -6.54
CA LEU A 27 -18.24 -1.42 -6.49
C LEU A 27 -18.60 -2.10 -7.82
N ALA A 28 -18.32 -1.43 -8.94
CA ALA A 28 -18.60 -1.96 -10.27
C ALA A 28 -17.68 -3.13 -10.68
N SER A 29 -16.51 -3.28 -10.04
CA SER A 29 -15.56 -4.33 -10.36
C SER A 29 -15.85 -5.63 -9.62
N ARG A 30 -16.23 -6.68 -10.37
CA ARG A 30 -16.49 -8.04 -9.86
C ARG A 30 -15.32 -8.61 -9.03
N SER A 31 -14.08 -8.23 -9.36
CA SER A 31 -12.87 -8.66 -8.62
C SER A 31 -12.86 -8.25 -7.15
N ASN A 32 -13.58 -7.17 -6.80
CA ASN A 32 -13.56 -6.61 -5.46
C ASN A 32 -14.72 -7.12 -4.60
N TRP A 33 -15.73 -7.76 -5.20
CA TRP A 33 -16.90 -8.26 -4.51
C TRP A 33 -16.57 -9.22 -3.36
N PRO A 34 -15.60 -10.15 -3.47
CA PRO A 34 -15.23 -11.02 -2.34
C PRO A 34 -14.77 -10.25 -1.10
N GLN A 35 -14.15 -9.09 -1.27
CA GLN A 35 -13.73 -8.25 -0.15
C GLN A 35 -14.93 -7.59 0.53
N LEU A 36 -15.90 -7.14 -0.26
CA LEU A 36 -17.14 -6.54 0.23
C LEU A 36 -18.01 -7.57 0.96
N THR A 37 -18.19 -8.76 0.37
CA THR A 37 -19.00 -9.82 0.96
C THR A 37 -18.40 -10.37 2.24
N ARG A 38 -17.08 -10.27 2.44
CA ARG A 38 -16.45 -10.58 3.74
C ARG A 38 -16.92 -9.66 4.87
N ILE A 39 -17.29 -8.41 4.56
CA ILE A 39 -17.71 -7.41 5.56
C ILE A 39 -19.22 -7.53 5.82
N VAL A 40 -20.04 -7.55 4.77
CA VAL A 40 -21.52 -7.45 4.90
C VAL A 40 -22.26 -8.76 4.61
N GLY A 41 -21.55 -9.82 4.24
CA GLY A 41 -22.13 -11.08 3.78
C GLY A 41 -22.46 -11.10 2.29
N GLU A 42 -22.90 -12.26 1.79
CA GLU A 42 -23.27 -12.44 0.37
C GLU A 42 -24.56 -11.67 -0.02
N GLN A 43 -25.48 -11.50 0.93
CA GLN A 43 -26.73 -10.77 0.74
C GLN A 43 -26.82 -9.56 1.66
N ALA A 44 -26.73 -8.38 1.06
CA ALA A 44 -26.82 -7.10 1.75
C ALA A 44 -27.59 -6.10 0.89
N THR A 45 -27.98 -4.98 1.49
CA THR A 45 -28.50 -3.82 0.74
C THR A 45 -27.37 -3.15 -0.03
N LEU A 46 -27.71 -2.44 -1.11
CA LEU A 46 -26.71 -1.69 -1.88
C LEU A 46 -26.00 -0.65 -0.99
N GLN A 47 -26.71 -0.02 -0.06
CA GLN A 47 -26.16 0.93 0.90
C GLN A 47 -25.12 0.29 1.83
N GLU A 48 -25.33 -0.94 2.30
CA GLU A 48 -24.33 -1.69 3.07
C GLU A 48 -23.08 -2.00 2.22
N PHE A 49 -23.25 -2.37 0.95
CA PHE A 49 -22.11 -2.54 0.03
C PHE A 49 -21.34 -1.23 -0.18
N VAL A 50 -22.02 -0.08 -0.28
CA VAL A 50 -21.38 1.24 -0.36
C VAL A 50 -20.56 1.52 0.90
N LYS A 51 -21.14 1.30 2.09
CA LYS A 51 -20.44 1.48 3.37
C LYS A 51 -19.22 0.55 3.49
N ALA A 52 -19.33 -0.69 3.03
CA ALA A 52 -18.22 -1.64 2.99
C ALA A 52 -17.11 -1.20 2.03
N ALA A 53 -17.45 -0.66 0.86
CA ALA A 53 -16.49 -0.10 -0.09
C ALA A 53 -15.75 1.10 0.51
N MET A 54 -16.46 2.00 1.21
CA MET A 54 -15.86 3.13 1.91
C MET A 54 -14.92 2.67 3.04
N ALA A 55 -15.35 1.72 3.88
CA ALA A 55 -14.52 1.19 4.96
C ALA A 55 -13.25 0.52 4.42
N THR A 56 -13.36 -0.27 3.36
CA THR A 56 -12.22 -0.88 2.66
C THR A 56 -11.28 0.20 2.09
N TYR A 57 -11.83 1.26 1.53
CA TYR A 57 -11.04 2.36 0.97
C TYR A 57 -10.29 3.15 2.06
N ILE A 58 -10.98 3.50 3.15
CA ILE A 58 -10.43 4.23 4.30
C ILE A 58 -9.31 3.42 4.97
N TYR A 59 -9.55 2.13 5.21
CA TYR A 59 -8.57 1.24 5.82
C TYR A 59 -7.38 0.97 4.89
N GLY A 60 -7.64 0.54 3.65
CA GLY A 60 -6.61 0.04 2.75
C GLY A 60 -5.82 1.13 2.02
N TYR A 61 -6.50 2.19 1.56
CA TYR A 61 -5.89 3.23 0.72
C TYR A 61 -5.52 4.48 1.54
N ILE A 62 -6.41 4.96 2.41
CA ILE A 62 -6.08 6.10 3.28
C ILE A 62 -5.15 5.65 4.42
N GLY A 63 -5.26 4.40 4.88
CA GLY A 63 -4.39 3.83 5.90
C GLY A 63 -4.80 4.24 7.32
N VAL A 64 -6.10 4.44 7.54
CA VAL A 64 -6.64 4.79 8.87
C VAL A 64 -6.66 3.56 9.75
N ARG A 65 -6.22 3.73 10.99
CA ARG A 65 -6.12 2.69 12.03
C ARG A 65 -6.99 3.07 13.21
N THR A 66 -7.66 2.09 13.81
CA THR A 66 -8.45 2.25 15.03
C THR A 66 -7.80 1.59 16.23
N ILE A 67 -6.76 0.77 15.99
CA ILE A 67 -5.98 0.13 17.05
C ILE A 67 -4.58 0.76 17.06
N PRO A 68 -4.15 1.37 18.18
CA PRO A 68 -2.81 1.95 18.28
C PRO A 68 -1.72 0.90 18.04
N PRO A 69 -0.65 1.21 17.26
CA PRO A 69 0.41 0.24 16.94
C PRO A 69 1.22 -0.20 18.18
N THR A 70 1.20 0.60 19.24
CA THR A 70 1.84 0.29 20.53
C THR A 70 1.00 -0.64 21.42
N SER A 71 -0.26 -0.89 21.06
CA SER A 71 -1.13 -1.77 21.83
C SER A 71 -0.76 -3.24 21.61
N LYS A 72 -0.96 -4.07 22.64
CA LYS A 72 -0.83 -5.54 22.51
C LYS A 72 -1.81 -6.12 21.49
N GLU A 73 -2.92 -5.42 21.26
CA GLU A 73 -3.98 -5.80 20.32
C GLU A 73 -3.55 -5.67 18.85
N ALA A 74 -2.64 -4.74 18.53
CA ALA A 74 -2.12 -4.58 17.16
C ALA A 74 -1.37 -5.81 16.62
N ALA A 75 -0.85 -6.67 17.50
CA ALA A 75 -0.15 -7.90 17.14
C ALA A 75 -1.07 -9.15 17.11
N SER A 76 -2.38 -8.99 17.36
CA SER A 76 -3.32 -10.10 17.43
C SER A 76 -3.81 -10.56 16.04
N GLU A 77 -4.02 -11.88 15.90
CA GLU A 77 -4.76 -12.43 14.75
C GLU A 77 -6.20 -11.86 14.76
N GLY A 78 -6.63 -11.28 13.64
CA GLY A 78 -7.95 -10.65 13.51
C GLY A 78 -7.99 -9.13 13.78
N ALA A 79 -6.88 -8.49 14.14
CA ALA A 79 -6.82 -7.04 14.34
C ALA A 79 -7.35 -6.27 13.11
N ALA A 80 -6.92 -6.65 11.90
CA ALA A 80 -7.38 -6.03 10.65
C ALA A 80 -8.90 -6.15 10.42
N GLU A 81 -9.52 -7.27 10.82
CA GLU A 81 -10.96 -7.46 10.67
C GLU A 81 -11.73 -6.58 11.67
N ARG A 82 -11.21 -6.45 12.89
CA ARG A 82 -11.77 -5.57 13.90
C ARG A 82 -11.65 -4.10 13.49
N GLU A 83 -10.49 -3.67 13.00
CA GLU A 83 -10.30 -2.29 12.50
C GLU A 83 -11.26 -1.98 11.35
N LEU A 84 -11.42 -2.92 10.40
CA LEU A 84 -12.38 -2.77 9.30
C LEU A 84 -13.82 -2.66 9.81
N LYS A 85 -14.18 -3.42 10.84
CA LYS A 85 -15.50 -3.36 11.47
C LYS A 85 -15.72 -2.03 12.18
N ASP A 86 -14.76 -1.56 12.96
CA ASP A 86 -14.84 -0.26 13.64
C ASP A 86 -15.05 0.86 12.61
N ILE A 87 -14.27 0.87 11.53
CA ILE A 87 -14.40 1.86 10.45
C ILE A 87 -15.75 1.71 9.74
N PHE A 88 -16.25 0.49 9.53
CA PHE A 88 -17.56 0.26 8.94
C PHE A 88 -18.69 0.83 9.82
N ASP A 89 -18.61 0.65 11.13
CA ASP A 89 -19.59 1.18 12.09
C ASP A 89 -19.54 2.72 12.11
N GLU A 90 -18.33 3.31 12.10
CA GLU A 90 -18.13 4.77 11.98
C GLU A 90 -18.73 5.33 10.68
N VAL A 91 -18.41 4.71 9.54
CA VAL A 91 -18.97 5.10 8.23
C VAL A 91 -20.49 4.95 8.23
N SER A 92 -21.01 3.93 8.88
CA SER A 92 -22.46 3.71 8.99
C SER A 92 -23.15 4.84 9.75
N GLU A 93 -22.51 5.35 10.80
CA GLU A 93 -22.98 6.51 11.56
C GLU A 93 -22.89 7.81 10.76
N LEU A 94 -21.79 8.04 10.03
CA LEU A 94 -21.57 9.26 9.26
C LEU A 94 -22.43 9.34 7.98
N LEU A 95 -22.61 8.23 7.26
CA LEU A 95 -23.38 8.20 6.01
C LEU A 95 -24.89 8.04 6.25
N ARG A 96 -25.30 7.38 7.35
CA ARG A 96 -26.70 7.04 7.62
C ARG A 96 -27.39 6.47 6.39
N ASP A 97 -28.50 7.07 5.97
CA ASP A 97 -29.32 6.75 4.78
C ASP A 97 -29.14 7.79 3.65
N ASP A 98 -28.06 8.57 3.69
CA ASP A 98 -27.82 9.61 2.68
C ASP A 98 -27.65 9.00 1.29
N PHE A 99 -27.03 7.82 1.16
CA PHE A 99 -26.94 7.13 -0.13
C PHE A 99 -28.34 6.81 -0.71
N HIS A 100 -29.25 6.29 0.11
CA HIS A 100 -30.63 6.04 -0.33
C HIS A 100 -31.32 7.34 -0.74
N THR A 101 -31.13 8.42 0.02
CA THR A 101 -31.66 9.74 -0.32
C THR A 101 -31.07 10.27 -1.63
N GLU A 102 -29.77 10.13 -1.86
CA GLU A 102 -29.09 10.50 -3.12
C GLU A 102 -29.65 9.73 -4.31
N THR A 103 -29.99 8.44 -4.18
CA THR A 103 -30.62 7.68 -5.28
C THR A 103 -32.02 8.22 -5.63
N ARG A 104 -32.77 8.71 -4.64
CA ARG A 104 -34.08 9.37 -4.87
C ARG A 104 -33.92 10.74 -5.51
N VAL A 105 -32.92 11.52 -5.10
CA VAL A 105 -32.57 12.80 -5.73
C VAL A 105 -32.15 12.58 -7.19
N LEU A 106 -31.36 11.53 -7.46
CA LEU A 106 -30.96 11.12 -8.79
C LEU A 106 -32.18 10.77 -9.67
N GLU A 107 -33.18 10.06 -9.13
CA GLU A 107 -34.44 9.80 -9.86
C GLU A 107 -35.08 11.10 -10.30
N LYS A 108 -35.16 12.10 -9.42
CA LYS A 108 -35.76 13.40 -9.75
C LYS A 108 -34.95 14.14 -10.81
N LYS A 109 -33.62 14.10 -10.71
CA LYS A 109 -32.71 14.69 -11.70
C LYS A 109 -32.94 14.10 -13.09
N VAL A 110 -32.94 12.77 -13.18
CA VAL A 110 -33.18 12.05 -14.45
C VAL A 110 -34.59 12.32 -14.98
N ASP A 111 -35.60 12.43 -14.12
CA ASP A 111 -36.98 12.77 -14.53
C ASP A 111 -37.10 14.19 -15.08
N VAL A 112 -36.40 15.18 -14.50
CA VAL A 112 -36.35 16.54 -15.05
C VAL A 112 -35.71 16.52 -16.45
N GLU A 113 -34.59 15.82 -16.63
CA GLU A 113 -33.91 15.73 -17.92
C GLU A 113 -34.74 15.00 -18.97
N LEU A 114 -35.39 13.90 -18.60
CA LEU A 114 -36.34 13.18 -19.46
C LEU A 114 -37.54 14.06 -19.84
N SER A 115 -38.08 14.79 -18.87
CA SER A 115 -39.19 15.72 -19.12
C SER A 115 -38.78 16.80 -20.11
N ALA A 116 -37.57 17.36 -20.00
CA ALA A 116 -37.06 18.36 -20.94
C ALA A 116 -36.92 17.82 -22.37
N LEU A 117 -36.46 16.57 -22.54
CA LEU A 117 -36.42 15.91 -23.84
C LEU A 117 -37.83 15.74 -24.44
N LYS A 118 -38.79 15.29 -23.62
CA LYS A 118 -40.19 15.12 -24.04
C LYS A 118 -40.89 16.44 -24.35
N ALA A 119 -40.64 17.48 -23.57
CA ALA A 119 -41.15 18.82 -23.81
C ALA A 119 -40.64 19.38 -25.13
N LYS A 120 -39.35 19.21 -25.43
CA LYS A 120 -38.79 19.61 -26.74
C LYS A 120 -39.42 18.87 -27.91
N LEU A 121 -39.62 17.56 -27.78
CA LEU A 121 -40.27 16.74 -28.81
C LEU A 121 -41.73 17.18 -29.05
N SER A 122 -42.43 17.57 -28.00
CA SER A 122 -43.84 18.01 -28.05
C SER A 122 -44.02 19.52 -28.21
N LYS A 123 -42.94 20.30 -28.28
CA LYS A 123 -42.91 21.77 -28.35
C LYS A 123 -43.63 22.47 -27.18
N LYS A 124 -43.46 21.94 -25.97
CA LYS A 124 -44.09 22.39 -24.71
C LYS A 124 -43.04 22.77 -23.66
N ASP A 125 -42.07 23.59 -24.05
CA ASP A 125 -40.92 23.96 -23.21
C ASP A 125 -41.34 24.60 -21.87
N GLU A 126 -42.47 25.30 -21.85
CA GLU A 126 -43.05 25.96 -20.69
C GLU A 126 -43.44 24.99 -19.56
N GLU A 127 -43.68 23.72 -19.86
CA GLU A 127 -44.07 22.72 -18.86
C GLU A 127 -42.90 22.33 -17.92
N ILE A 128 -41.65 22.60 -18.33
CA ILE A 128 -40.45 22.21 -17.56
C ILE A 128 -40.30 22.99 -16.27
N GLU A 129 -40.68 24.28 -16.24
CA GLU A 129 -40.63 25.06 -15.00
C GLU A 129 -41.52 24.42 -13.91
N ASN A 130 -42.68 23.89 -14.30
CA ASN A 130 -43.61 23.22 -13.37
C ASN A 130 -43.03 21.89 -12.85
N VAL A 131 -42.42 21.10 -13.73
CA VAL A 131 -41.75 19.83 -13.35
C VAL A 131 -40.63 20.10 -12.36
N VAL A 132 -39.77 21.07 -12.64
CA VAL A 132 -38.66 21.45 -11.74
C VAL A 132 -39.21 21.96 -10.41
N THR A 133 -40.23 22.81 -10.43
CA THR A 133 -40.83 23.37 -9.21
C THR A 133 -41.40 22.27 -8.31
N ARG A 134 -42.08 21.27 -8.88
CA ARG A 134 -42.59 20.11 -8.15
C ARG A 134 -41.46 19.31 -7.48
N HIS A 135 -40.42 18.96 -8.23
CA HIS A 135 -39.30 18.20 -7.69
C HIS A 135 -38.49 18.97 -6.64
N LEU A 136 -38.32 20.28 -6.81
CA LEU A 136 -37.69 21.12 -5.79
C LEU A 136 -38.48 21.11 -4.48
N ALA A 137 -39.82 21.14 -4.54
CA ALA A 137 -40.65 21.05 -3.35
C ALA A 137 -40.54 19.68 -2.65
N GLU A 138 -40.44 18.59 -3.43
CA GLU A 138 -40.20 17.25 -2.88
C GLU A 138 -38.82 17.13 -2.21
N ILE A 139 -37.77 17.66 -2.85
CA ILE A 139 -36.39 17.61 -2.34
C ILE A 139 -36.19 18.54 -1.13
N TYR A 140 -36.98 19.61 -1.02
CA TYR A 140 -36.95 20.51 0.14
C TYR A 140 -37.24 19.78 1.47
N ALA A 141 -37.91 18.62 1.42
CA ALA A 141 -38.14 17.79 2.61
C ALA A 141 -36.92 16.95 3.03
N PHE A 142 -35.89 16.86 2.18
CA PHE A 142 -34.63 16.17 2.50
C PHE A 142 -33.64 17.10 3.21
N PRO A 143 -32.57 16.56 3.84
CA PRO A 143 -31.51 17.40 4.38
C PRO A 143 -30.99 18.40 3.34
N ARG A 144 -30.71 19.62 3.78
CA ARG A 144 -30.39 20.77 2.91
C ARG A 144 -29.22 20.50 1.97
N THR A 145 -28.28 19.64 2.36
CA THR A 145 -27.15 19.20 1.55
C THR A 145 -27.59 18.64 0.19
N HIS A 146 -28.62 17.80 0.18
CA HIS A 146 -29.19 17.18 -1.02
C HIS A 146 -29.82 18.21 -1.97
N LEU A 147 -30.46 19.25 -1.43
CA LEU A 147 -31.03 20.34 -2.22
C LEU A 147 -29.94 21.18 -2.91
N ILE A 148 -28.87 21.50 -2.16
CA ILE A 148 -27.71 22.25 -2.69
C ILE A 148 -27.07 21.45 -3.82
N ASP A 149 -26.86 20.15 -3.62
CA ASP A 149 -26.31 19.26 -4.65
C ASP A 149 -27.18 19.16 -5.90
N PHE A 150 -28.50 19.00 -5.71
CA PHE A 150 -29.46 18.95 -6.79
C PHE A 150 -29.43 20.21 -7.66
N LEU A 151 -29.44 21.39 -7.02
CA LEU A 151 -29.36 22.68 -7.71
C LEU A 151 -28.00 22.87 -8.37
N GLY A 152 -26.90 22.59 -7.66
CA GLY A 152 -25.55 22.74 -8.17
C GLY A 152 -25.28 21.88 -9.40
N ASP A 153 -25.77 20.64 -9.39
CA ASP A 153 -25.63 19.71 -10.52
C ASP A 153 -26.46 20.16 -11.73
N LEU A 154 -27.75 20.51 -11.55
CA LEU A 154 -28.63 20.91 -12.66
C LEU A 154 -28.26 22.26 -13.26
N LEU A 155 -27.68 23.17 -12.47
CA LEU A 155 -27.15 24.44 -12.97
C LEU A 155 -25.75 24.28 -13.60
N GLY A 156 -25.06 23.17 -13.35
CA GLY A 156 -23.70 22.89 -13.83
C GLY A 156 -22.60 23.56 -12.99
N ILE A 157 -22.96 24.11 -11.83
CA ILE A 157 -22.03 24.76 -10.90
C ILE A 157 -21.08 23.72 -10.30
N SER A 158 -21.62 22.60 -9.83
CA SER A 158 -20.83 21.53 -9.20
C SER A 158 -19.77 20.98 -10.15
N TYR A 159 -20.11 20.81 -11.44
CA TYR A 159 -19.16 20.33 -12.46
C TYR A 159 -18.00 21.32 -12.69
N ARG A 160 -18.30 22.63 -12.67
CA ARG A 160 -17.30 23.69 -12.84
C ARG A 160 -16.28 23.64 -11.69
N PHE A 161 -16.74 23.68 -10.44
CA PHE A 161 -15.88 23.66 -9.27
C PHE A 161 -15.10 22.35 -9.11
N ARG A 162 -15.73 21.19 -9.30
CA ARG A 162 -15.01 19.89 -9.33
C ARG A 162 -13.84 19.95 -10.31
N SER A 163 -14.07 20.47 -11.52
CA SER A 163 -13.05 20.60 -12.55
C SER A 163 -11.92 21.57 -12.17
N GLU A 164 -12.25 22.66 -11.45
CA GLU A 164 -11.28 23.63 -10.95
C GLU A 164 -10.40 23.03 -9.84
N PHE A 165 -10.99 22.41 -8.82
CA PHE A 165 -10.23 21.80 -7.72
C PHE A 165 -9.37 20.62 -8.18
N ILE A 166 -9.89 19.79 -9.09
CA ILE A 166 -9.11 18.74 -9.72
C ILE A 166 -7.88 19.34 -10.40
N LYS A 167 -8.01 20.43 -11.18
CA LYS A 167 -6.86 21.09 -11.79
C LYS A 167 -5.85 21.62 -10.77
N MET A 168 -6.32 22.13 -9.63
CA MET A 168 -5.44 22.62 -8.55
C MET A 168 -4.59 21.49 -7.95
N THR A 169 -5.14 20.27 -7.82
CA THR A 169 -4.39 19.09 -7.35
C THR A 169 -3.18 18.75 -8.24
N TYR A 170 -3.21 19.07 -9.54
CA TYR A 170 -2.12 18.82 -10.51
C TYR A 170 -1.15 20.00 -10.67
N GLY A 171 -1.37 21.12 -9.98
CA GLY A 171 -0.42 22.23 -9.92
C GLY A 171 0.87 21.82 -9.21
N LEU A 172 2.01 22.42 -9.59
CA LEU A 172 3.23 22.34 -8.79
C LEU A 172 2.90 22.72 -7.35
N LYS A 173 3.19 21.83 -6.39
CA LYS A 173 3.02 22.14 -4.96
C LYS A 173 3.70 23.48 -4.69
N PRO A 174 3.01 24.43 -4.03
CA PRO A 174 3.66 25.67 -3.63
C PRO A 174 4.91 25.34 -2.81
N LEU A 175 5.93 26.18 -2.96
CA LEU A 175 7.11 26.19 -2.07
C LEU A 175 6.62 26.16 -0.63
N SER A 176 7.39 25.49 0.25
CA SER A 176 7.09 25.35 1.67
C SER A 176 6.60 26.67 2.25
N LEU A 177 5.28 26.77 2.47
CA LEU A 177 4.67 27.88 3.16
C LEU A 177 5.18 27.88 4.61
N GLU A 178 5.29 29.06 5.22
CA GLU A 178 5.47 29.12 6.67
C GLU A 178 4.30 28.41 7.36
N VAL A 179 4.54 27.74 8.50
CA VAL A 179 3.53 26.85 9.11
C VAL A 179 2.23 27.59 9.43
N GLU A 180 2.30 28.87 9.76
CA GLU A 180 1.12 29.72 9.98
C GLU A 180 0.30 29.94 8.71
N GLU A 181 0.96 30.19 7.58
CA GLU A 181 0.30 30.32 6.27
C GLU A 181 -0.30 28.98 5.83
N GLU A 182 0.43 27.88 6.02
CA GLU A 182 -0.03 26.51 5.72
C GLU A 182 -1.28 26.16 6.53
N VAL A 183 -1.35 26.57 7.80
CA VAL A 183 -2.50 26.29 8.67
C VAL A 183 -3.71 27.17 8.34
N ARG A 184 -3.48 28.46 8.03
CA ARG A 184 -4.56 29.42 7.77
C ARG A 184 -5.17 29.28 6.39
N LYS A 185 -4.40 28.85 5.38
CA LYS A 185 -4.86 28.77 4.00
C LYS A 185 -5.94 27.69 3.81
N PRO A 186 -6.94 27.94 2.96
CA PRO A 186 -7.84 26.88 2.54
C PRO A 186 -7.19 25.93 1.53
N HIS A 187 -7.18 24.65 1.87
CA HIS A 187 -6.72 23.55 1.02
C HIS A 187 -7.93 22.86 0.38
N GLU A 188 -8.55 23.54 -0.56
CA GLU A 188 -9.79 23.09 -1.22
C GLU A 188 -9.55 21.84 -2.09
N GLU A 189 -8.33 21.71 -2.62
CA GLU A 189 -7.85 20.61 -3.45
C GLU A 189 -7.70 19.27 -2.70
N GLU A 190 -7.71 19.27 -1.37
CA GLU A 190 -7.61 18.05 -0.55
C GLU A 190 -8.93 17.26 -0.48
N CYS A 191 -10.06 17.94 -0.68
CA CYS A 191 -11.40 17.38 -0.52
C CYS A 191 -12.33 17.96 -1.58
N VAL A 192 -12.30 17.39 -2.79
CA VAL A 192 -12.98 17.93 -3.96
C VAL A 192 -14.50 18.01 -3.77
N GLU A 193 -15.16 17.00 -3.23
CA GLU A 193 -16.62 16.96 -3.04
C GLU A 193 -17.10 17.82 -1.85
N ILE A 194 -16.32 17.90 -0.77
CA ILE A 194 -16.59 18.84 0.34
C ILE A 194 -16.44 20.28 -0.15
N SER A 195 -15.31 20.63 -0.78
CA SER A 195 -15.06 21.99 -1.29
C SER A 195 -16.06 22.40 -2.35
N THR A 196 -16.44 21.47 -3.25
CA THR A 196 -17.50 21.71 -4.25
C THR A 196 -18.81 22.06 -3.57
N TYR A 197 -19.23 21.30 -2.55
CA TYR A 197 -20.47 21.57 -1.82
C TYR A 197 -20.46 22.97 -1.17
N LEU A 198 -19.39 23.32 -0.46
CA LEU A 198 -19.26 24.61 0.20
C LEU A 198 -19.32 25.78 -0.80
N LYS A 199 -18.69 25.62 -1.98
CA LYS A 199 -18.65 26.63 -3.04
C LYS A 199 -19.97 26.75 -3.79
N VAL A 200 -20.68 25.64 -4.00
CA VAL A 200 -22.05 25.66 -4.52
C VAL A 200 -22.98 26.37 -3.52
N LYS A 201 -22.88 26.07 -2.22
CA LYS A 201 -23.65 26.74 -1.16
C LYS A 201 -23.41 28.26 -1.19
N GLU A 202 -22.14 28.68 -1.31
CA GLU A 202 -21.72 30.09 -1.44
C GLU A 202 -22.31 30.76 -2.69
N GLU A 203 -22.16 30.15 -3.88
CA GLU A 203 -22.64 30.73 -5.15
C GLU A 203 -24.18 30.78 -5.26
N LEU A 204 -24.87 29.85 -4.61
CA LEU A 204 -26.33 29.88 -4.49
C LEU A 204 -26.82 30.95 -3.49
N GLY A 205 -25.92 31.61 -2.76
CA GLY A 205 -26.25 32.61 -1.74
C GLY A 205 -26.93 32.01 -0.50
N LEU A 206 -26.78 30.70 -0.27
CA LEU A 206 -27.46 29.99 0.80
C LEU A 206 -26.61 30.02 2.08
N THR A 207 -26.52 31.20 2.73
CA THR A 207 -25.81 31.37 4.01
C THR A 207 -26.58 30.73 5.17
N GLU A 208 -25.88 30.48 6.29
CA GLU A 208 -26.34 29.63 7.43
C GLU A 208 -27.72 30.01 8.01
N ASN A 209 -28.17 31.26 7.86
CA ASN A 209 -29.40 31.77 8.49
C ASN A 209 -30.52 32.16 7.53
N GLU A 210 -30.35 32.03 6.21
CA GLU A 210 -31.45 32.31 5.28
C GLU A 210 -32.29 31.04 5.03
N GLU A 211 -33.52 31.05 5.55
CA GLU A 211 -34.57 30.13 5.11
C GLU A 211 -34.78 30.33 3.60
N LEU A 212 -34.63 29.25 2.83
CA LEU A 212 -35.01 29.21 1.42
C LEU A 212 -36.50 29.55 1.31
N ASN A 213 -36.82 30.82 1.00
CA ASN A 213 -38.20 31.25 0.81
C ASN A 213 -38.71 30.74 -0.56
N ILE A 214 -40.02 30.50 -0.68
CA ILE A 214 -40.74 30.07 -1.90
C ILE A 214 -40.36 30.93 -3.13
N LYS A 215 -40.06 32.22 -2.92
CA LYS A 215 -39.57 33.12 -3.98
C LYS A 215 -38.23 32.66 -4.59
N ASN A 216 -37.31 32.16 -3.77
CA ASN A 216 -36.02 31.63 -4.21
C ASN A 216 -36.22 30.34 -5.03
N LEU A 217 -37.14 29.46 -4.61
CA LEU A 217 -37.46 28.23 -5.35
C LEU A 217 -37.97 28.51 -6.77
N LYS A 218 -38.85 29.51 -6.94
CA LYS A 218 -39.35 29.91 -8.27
C LYS A 218 -38.26 30.52 -9.16
N GLN A 219 -37.32 31.25 -8.58
CA GLN A 219 -36.18 31.78 -9.33
C GLN A 219 -35.24 30.65 -9.77
N PHE A 220 -34.96 29.70 -8.87
CA PHE A 220 -34.14 28.53 -9.20
C PHE A 220 -34.80 27.64 -10.24
N SER A 221 -36.12 27.40 -10.16
CA SER A 221 -36.83 26.57 -11.14
C SER A 221 -36.71 27.14 -12.57
N LYS A 222 -36.86 28.46 -12.72
CA LYS A 222 -36.65 29.15 -14.01
C LYS A 222 -35.22 29.01 -14.54
N LYS A 223 -34.23 29.23 -13.67
CA LYS A 223 -32.81 29.11 -14.05
C LYS A 223 -32.48 27.68 -14.49
N VAL A 224 -32.95 26.70 -13.74
CA VAL A 224 -32.78 25.27 -14.05
C VAL A 224 -33.48 24.92 -15.36
N ALA A 225 -34.76 25.24 -15.52
CA ALA A 225 -35.51 24.95 -16.75
C ALA A 225 -34.83 25.55 -17.99
N SER A 226 -34.45 26.83 -17.93
CA SER A 226 -33.71 27.50 -19.01
C SER A 226 -32.38 26.82 -19.32
N ARG A 227 -31.64 26.40 -18.29
CA ARG A 227 -30.34 25.75 -18.46
C ARG A 227 -30.50 24.39 -19.14
N ILE A 228 -31.42 23.56 -18.68
CA ILE A 228 -31.66 22.22 -19.23
C ILE A 228 -32.11 22.29 -20.68
N LEU A 229 -33.06 23.17 -20.98
CA LEU A 229 -33.55 23.40 -22.34
C LEU A 229 -32.46 23.96 -23.27
N SER A 230 -31.43 24.64 -22.74
CA SER A 230 -30.31 25.15 -23.54
C SER A 230 -29.39 24.04 -24.06
N TYR A 231 -29.37 22.89 -23.40
CA TYR A 231 -28.42 21.83 -23.69
C TYR A 231 -29.05 20.61 -24.37
N VAL A 232 -30.35 20.38 -24.29
CA VAL A 232 -30.99 19.23 -24.96
C VAL A 232 -30.70 19.21 -26.47
N PRO A 233 -30.56 18.03 -27.11
CA PRO A 233 -30.27 17.93 -28.54
C PRO A 233 -31.28 18.70 -29.40
N LYS A 234 -30.83 19.28 -30.51
CA LYS A 234 -31.71 20.02 -31.45
C LYS A 234 -32.33 19.11 -32.51
N ASN A 235 -31.67 18.00 -32.85
CA ASN A 235 -32.12 17.06 -33.86
C ASN A 235 -33.23 16.15 -33.28
N GLU A 236 -34.34 15.99 -34.00
CA GLU A 236 -35.48 15.15 -33.57
C GLU A 236 -35.08 13.68 -33.37
N GLY A 237 -34.22 13.13 -34.23
CA GLY A 237 -33.74 11.75 -34.10
C GLY A 237 -32.90 11.54 -32.84
N ASP A 238 -32.00 12.48 -32.55
CA ASP A 238 -31.23 12.44 -31.30
C ASP A 238 -32.13 12.68 -30.09
N LEU A 239 -33.11 13.59 -30.16
CA LEU A 239 -34.08 13.79 -29.08
C LEU A 239 -34.84 12.52 -28.72
N LYS A 240 -35.33 11.76 -29.71
CA LYS A 240 -36.02 10.47 -29.49
C LYS A 240 -35.06 9.46 -28.86
N LEU A 241 -33.85 9.34 -29.38
CA LEU A 241 -32.86 8.40 -28.85
C LEU A 241 -32.48 8.70 -27.39
N TYR A 242 -32.27 9.98 -27.05
CA TYR A 242 -31.98 10.39 -25.68
C TYR A 242 -33.20 10.18 -24.77
N ALA A 243 -34.42 10.48 -25.25
CA ALA A 243 -35.63 10.23 -24.46
C ALA A 243 -35.77 8.74 -24.11
N ASP A 244 -35.62 7.85 -25.09
CA ASP A 244 -35.67 6.40 -24.87
C ASP A 244 -34.55 5.94 -23.90
N ALA A 245 -33.33 6.47 -24.05
CA ALA A 245 -32.22 6.14 -23.17
C ALA A 245 -32.46 6.58 -21.71
N TYR A 246 -33.07 7.76 -21.52
CA TYR A 246 -33.41 8.27 -20.20
C TYR A 246 -34.59 7.53 -19.57
N GLU A 247 -35.50 6.97 -20.37
CA GLU A 247 -36.52 6.02 -19.90
C GLU A 247 -35.91 4.72 -19.38
N VAL A 248 -34.80 4.27 -19.96
CA VAL A 248 -34.04 3.15 -19.39
C VAL A 248 -33.29 3.60 -18.14
N LYS A 249 -32.63 4.75 -18.19
CA LYS A 249 -31.89 5.31 -17.04
C LYS A 249 -32.79 5.44 -15.80
N ILE A 250 -34.01 5.95 -15.94
CA ILE A 250 -34.95 6.07 -14.81
C ILE A 250 -35.32 4.69 -14.24
N GLN A 251 -35.42 3.65 -15.07
CA GLN A 251 -35.70 2.29 -14.60
C GLN A 251 -34.51 1.71 -13.84
N LEU A 252 -33.29 1.95 -14.31
CA LEU A 252 -32.06 1.55 -13.61
C LEU A 252 -31.93 2.28 -12.27
N VAL A 253 -32.27 3.57 -12.21
CA VAL A 253 -32.29 4.33 -10.95
C VAL A 253 -33.36 3.80 -9.99
N LYS A 254 -34.54 3.41 -10.49
CA LYS A 254 -35.55 2.75 -9.66
C LYS A 254 -35.07 1.42 -9.07
N MET A 255 -34.25 0.67 -9.82
CA MET A 255 -33.60 -0.52 -9.26
C MET A 255 -32.59 -0.15 -8.16
N LEU A 256 -31.79 0.92 -8.34
CA LEU A 256 -30.91 1.41 -7.26
C LEU A 256 -31.71 1.74 -5.99
N ILE A 257 -32.86 2.41 -6.13
CA ILE A 257 -33.73 2.73 -5.00
C ILE A 257 -34.26 1.46 -4.33
N GLU A 258 -34.77 0.49 -5.11
CA GLU A 258 -35.27 -0.78 -4.59
C GLU A 258 -34.19 -1.53 -3.78
N TYR A 259 -33.02 -1.74 -4.38
CA TYR A 259 -31.94 -2.52 -3.75
C TYR A 259 -31.15 -1.74 -2.70
N SER A 260 -31.33 -0.42 -2.58
CA SER A 260 -30.84 0.33 -1.42
C SER A 260 -31.58 -0.06 -0.13
N SER A 261 -32.80 -0.59 -0.22
CA SER A 261 -33.59 -1.04 0.94
C SER A 261 -33.80 -2.55 0.98
N ARG A 262 -33.68 -3.24 -0.15
CA ARG A 262 -33.86 -4.69 -0.28
C ARG A 262 -32.52 -5.42 -0.37
N LYS A 263 -32.33 -6.45 0.44
CA LYS A 263 -31.13 -7.31 0.38
C LYS A 263 -31.06 -8.09 -0.93
N THR A 264 -29.87 -8.15 -1.50
CA THR A 264 -29.53 -8.88 -2.74
C THR A 264 -28.04 -9.22 -2.74
N SER A 265 -27.60 -10.10 -3.64
CA SER A 265 -26.17 -10.18 -3.98
C SER A 265 -25.81 -9.13 -5.03
N LEU A 266 -24.53 -8.69 -5.06
CA LEU A 266 -24.02 -7.81 -6.12
C LEU A 266 -24.14 -8.47 -7.50
N SER A 267 -23.95 -9.80 -7.57
CA SER A 267 -24.11 -10.58 -8.80
C SER A 267 -25.53 -10.47 -9.36
N ASP A 268 -26.54 -10.76 -8.53
CA ASP A 268 -27.94 -10.70 -8.96
C ASP A 268 -28.36 -9.30 -9.36
N PHE A 269 -27.91 -8.29 -8.61
CA PHE A 269 -28.21 -6.90 -8.91
C PHE A 269 -27.63 -6.47 -10.27
N PHE A 270 -26.35 -6.75 -10.52
CA PHE A 270 -25.68 -6.39 -11.77
C PHE A 270 -26.24 -7.17 -12.97
N ASN A 271 -26.61 -8.44 -12.78
CA ASN A 271 -27.23 -9.24 -13.83
C ASN A 271 -28.60 -8.68 -14.24
N LYS A 272 -29.43 -8.25 -13.28
CA LYS A 272 -30.71 -7.58 -13.60
C LYS A 272 -30.52 -6.26 -14.33
N VAL A 273 -29.48 -5.49 -13.98
CA VAL A 273 -29.14 -4.26 -14.72
C VAL A 273 -28.73 -4.59 -16.15
N LEU A 274 -27.87 -5.60 -16.32
CA LEU A 274 -27.43 -6.06 -17.63
C LEU A 274 -28.62 -6.50 -18.49
N GLU A 275 -29.52 -7.34 -17.97
CA GLU A 275 -30.75 -7.77 -18.67
C GLU A 275 -31.56 -6.57 -19.17
N ARG A 276 -31.72 -5.55 -18.32
CA ARG A 276 -32.48 -4.34 -18.66
C ARG A 276 -31.81 -3.52 -19.77
N VAL A 277 -30.49 -3.37 -19.70
CA VAL A 277 -29.69 -2.69 -20.73
C VAL A 277 -29.74 -3.46 -22.05
N LEU A 278 -29.57 -4.78 -22.04
CA LEU A 278 -29.59 -5.60 -23.26
C LEU A 278 -30.95 -5.55 -23.95
N SER A 279 -32.05 -5.56 -23.19
CA SER A 279 -33.40 -5.40 -23.74
C SER A 279 -33.54 -4.11 -24.56
N TYR A 280 -32.97 -3.01 -24.06
CA TYR A 280 -32.96 -1.72 -24.77
C TYR A 280 -32.07 -1.74 -26.02
N LEU A 281 -30.87 -2.32 -25.92
CA LEU A 281 -29.90 -2.34 -27.01
C LEU A 281 -30.29 -3.29 -28.16
N LYS A 282 -31.01 -4.37 -27.89
CA LYS A 282 -31.36 -5.42 -28.87
C LYS A 282 -32.06 -4.87 -30.12
N SER A 283 -33.01 -3.95 -29.93
CA SER A 283 -33.73 -3.31 -31.05
C SER A 283 -32.85 -2.40 -31.91
N ARG A 284 -31.65 -2.04 -31.43
CA ARG A 284 -30.71 -1.09 -32.05
C ARG A 284 -29.43 -1.77 -32.56
N ALA A 285 -29.29 -3.08 -32.37
CA ALA A 285 -28.08 -3.84 -32.71
C ALA A 285 -27.80 -3.97 -34.22
N HIS A 286 -28.77 -3.66 -35.08
CA HIS A 286 -28.63 -3.80 -36.54
C HIS A 286 -27.82 -2.67 -37.19
N ASP A 287 -27.67 -1.53 -36.51
CA ASP A 287 -26.95 -0.34 -36.99
C ASP A 287 -25.89 0.07 -35.96
N ASP A 288 -24.62 0.00 -36.36
CA ASP A 288 -23.48 0.23 -35.46
C ASP A 288 -23.43 1.68 -34.95
N LEU A 289 -23.82 2.65 -35.78
CA LEU A 289 -23.88 4.05 -35.41
C LEU A 289 -25.00 4.26 -34.39
N LEU A 290 -26.17 3.65 -34.62
CA LEU A 290 -27.30 3.74 -33.69
C LEU A 290 -26.99 3.04 -32.36
N LEU A 291 -26.37 1.87 -32.39
CA LEU A 291 -25.94 1.11 -31.21
C LEU A 291 -24.95 1.93 -30.36
N ASN A 292 -23.93 2.50 -31.00
CA ASN A 292 -22.93 3.33 -30.30
C ASN A 292 -23.56 4.60 -29.71
N ARG A 293 -24.46 5.27 -30.45
CA ARG A 293 -25.20 6.43 -29.92
C ARG A 293 -26.12 6.04 -28.77
N ALA A 294 -26.77 4.88 -28.83
CA ALA A 294 -27.66 4.39 -27.77
C ALA A 294 -26.87 4.11 -26.47
N LEU A 295 -25.71 3.48 -26.60
CA LEU A 295 -24.74 3.24 -25.51
C LEU A 295 -24.26 4.56 -24.88
N SER A 296 -23.84 5.52 -25.70
CA SER A 296 -23.44 6.85 -25.25
C SER A 296 -24.57 7.59 -24.53
N SER A 297 -25.81 7.43 -25.01
CA SER A 297 -26.98 8.12 -24.47
C SER A 297 -27.38 7.61 -23.09
N ILE A 298 -27.32 6.28 -22.83
CA ILE A 298 -27.62 5.70 -21.50
C ILE A 298 -26.66 6.23 -20.43
N THR A 299 -25.39 6.38 -20.79
CA THR A 299 -24.33 6.84 -19.88
C THR A 299 -24.24 8.37 -19.77
N GLY A 300 -25.04 9.11 -20.55
CA GLY A 300 -25.08 10.57 -20.54
C GLY A 300 -23.95 11.26 -21.31
N TYR A 301 -23.17 10.52 -22.11
CA TYR A 301 -22.17 11.13 -22.99
C TYR A 301 -22.84 11.79 -24.20
N ARG A 302 -22.64 13.10 -24.33
CA ARG A 302 -23.06 13.86 -25.50
C ARG A 302 -22.06 13.67 -26.61
N ALA A 303 -22.43 12.86 -27.60
CA ALA A 303 -21.76 12.68 -28.90
C ALA A 303 -20.22 12.71 -28.83
N GLY A 304 -19.59 11.57 -28.55
CA GLY A 304 -18.14 11.39 -28.70
C GLY A 304 -17.37 10.93 -27.47
N GLY A 305 -18.04 10.64 -26.35
CA GLY A 305 -17.44 9.83 -25.28
C GLY A 305 -17.64 8.37 -25.63
N GLU A 306 -16.56 7.67 -25.97
CA GLU A 306 -16.64 6.28 -26.41
C GLU A 306 -16.75 5.35 -25.19
N ILE A 307 -17.80 4.54 -25.17
CA ILE A 307 -17.82 3.33 -24.36
C ILE A 307 -16.75 2.41 -24.96
N GLU A 308 -15.70 2.12 -24.20
CA GLU A 308 -14.59 1.26 -24.63
C GLU A 308 -15.06 -0.21 -24.66
N VAL A 309 -15.84 -0.58 -25.68
CA VAL A 309 -16.38 -1.93 -25.85
C VAL A 309 -16.22 -2.38 -27.29
N ASN A 310 -15.90 -3.67 -27.47
CA ASN A 310 -15.91 -4.30 -28.78
C ASN A 310 -17.35 -4.38 -29.30
N LEU A 311 -17.73 -3.43 -30.17
CA LEU A 311 -19.07 -3.33 -30.75
C LEU A 311 -19.46 -4.57 -31.55
N GLU A 312 -18.50 -5.20 -32.24
CA GLU A 312 -18.76 -6.40 -33.03
C GLU A 312 -19.14 -7.57 -32.11
N ALA A 313 -18.37 -7.80 -31.05
CA ALA A 313 -18.68 -8.82 -30.05
C ALA A 313 -20.04 -8.57 -29.38
N LEU A 314 -20.34 -7.32 -29.02
CA LEU A 314 -21.64 -6.96 -28.45
C LEU A 314 -22.80 -7.23 -29.43
N LYS A 315 -22.64 -6.85 -30.70
CA LYS A 315 -23.64 -7.05 -31.74
C LYS A 315 -23.92 -8.52 -31.96
N MET A 316 -22.87 -9.34 -32.00
CA MET A 316 -22.99 -10.80 -32.07
C MET A 316 -23.81 -11.34 -30.90
N THR A 317 -23.60 -10.84 -29.68
CA THR A 317 -24.41 -11.24 -28.51
C THR A 317 -25.87 -10.81 -28.63
N LEU A 318 -26.13 -9.56 -29.01
CA LEU A 318 -27.49 -9.00 -29.09
C LEU A 318 -28.33 -9.69 -30.19
N LEU A 319 -27.70 -10.05 -31.31
CA LEU A 319 -28.34 -10.72 -32.45
C LEU A 319 -28.35 -12.25 -32.30
N GLY A 320 -27.32 -12.83 -31.68
CA GLY A 320 -27.14 -14.27 -31.48
C GLY A 320 -28.00 -14.90 -30.37
N GLY A 321 -28.72 -14.07 -29.60
CA GLY A 321 -29.62 -14.51 -28.54
C GLY A 321 -28.91 -15.28 -27.42
N ASP A 322 -29.59 -16.27 -26.84
CA ASP A 322 -29.08 -17.05 -25.70
C ASP A 322 -27.98 -18.06 -26.09
N THR A 323 -27.47 -18.02 -27.31
CA THR A 323 -26.49 -19.00 -27.79
C THR A 323 -25.19 -18.91 -27.00
N TYR A 324 -24.64 -17.70 -26.84
CA TYR A 324 -23.39 -17.48 -26.13
C TYR A 324 -23.52 -17.64 -24.62
N SER A 325 -24.64 -17.23 -24.03
CA SER A 325 -24.89 -17.44 -22.59
C SER A 325 -24.97 -18.93 -22.24
N LYS A 326 -25.59 -19.76 -23.08
CA LYS A 326 -25.63 -21.23 -22.91
C LYS A 326 -24.25 -21.86 -22.98
N ILE A 327 -23.38 -21.37 -23.87
CA ILE A 327 -21.98 -21.82 -23.96
C ILE A 327 -21.25 -21.50 -22.65
N MET A 328 -21.40 -20.28 -22.13
CA MET A 328 -20.74 -19.86 -20.89
C MET A 328 -21.24 -20.64 -19.67
N VAL A 329 -22.54 -20.95 -19.58
CA VAL A 329 -23.09 -21.80 -18.50
C VAL A 329 -22.46 -23.19 -18.53
N LYS A 330 -22.41 -23.84 -19.69
CA LYS A 330 -21.78 -25.16 -19.84
C LYS A 330 -20.29 -25.14 -19.49
N LEU A 331 -19.57 -24.07 -19.84
CA LEU A 331 -18.16 -23.92 -19.46
C LEU A 331 -18.00 -23.82 -17.94
N GLY A 332 -18.89 -23.10 -17.26
CA GLY A 332 -18.93 -23.03 -15.80
C GLY A 332 -19.23 -24.38 -15.14
N GLU A 333 -20.16 -25.17 -15.69
CA GLU A 333 -20.45 -26.54 -15.23
C GLU A 333 -19.23 -27.47 -15.37
N LEU A 334 -18.39 -27.24 -16.36
CA LEU A 334 -17.14 -27.96 -16.58
C LEU A 334 -15.98 -27.45 -15.70
N GLY A 335 -16.21 -26.42 -14.88
CA GLY A 335 -15.19 -25.80 -14.03
C GLY A 335 -14.13 -25.02 -14.81
N ILE A 336 -14.42 -24.63 -16.05
CA ILE A 336 -13.49 -23.89 -16.90
C ILE A 336 -13.83 -22.41 -16.82
N ASP A 337 -12.91 -21.63 -16.27
CA ASP A 337 -13.09 -20.19 -16.24
C ASP A 337 -12.70 -19.53 -17.57
N LYS A 338 -13.06 -18.25 -17.69
CA LYS A 338 -12.77 -17.43 -18.87
C LYS A 338 -11.27 -17.27 -19.14
N ARG A 339 -10.43 -17.20 -18.10
CA ARG A 339 -8.98 -17.03 -18.22
C ARG A 339 -8.34 -18.31 -18.75
N ASP A 340 -8.76 -19.45 -18.23
CA ASP A 340 -8.36 -20.77 -18.68
C ASP A 340 -8.71 -20.96 -20.15
N LEU A 341 -9.93 -20.61 -20.55
CA LEU A 341 -10.35 -20.71 -21.95
C LEU A 341 -9.59 -19.74 -22.86
N THR A 342 -9.38 -18.49 -22.44
CA THR A 342 -8.58 -17.50 -23.20
C THR A 342 -7.16 -18.00 -23.42
N PHE A 343 -6.55 -18.55 -22.37
CA PHE A 343 -5.22 -19.14 -22.41
C PHE A 343 -5.13 -20.36 -23.35
N LEU A 344 -6.13 -21.25 -23.31
CA LEU A 344 -6.23 -22.39 -24.23
C LEU A 344 -6.37 -21.93 -25.69
N LEU A 345 -7.22 -20.94 -25.96
CA LEU A 345 -7.44 -20.38 -27.30
C LEU A 345 -6.16 -19.73 -27.86
N GLU A 346 -5.43 -18.95 -27.06
CA GLU A 346 -4.16 -18.34 -27.47
C GLU A 346 -3.10 -19.39 -27.84
N ARG A 347 -3.03 -20.48 -27.06
CA ARG A 347 -2.10 -21.59 -27.32
C ARG A 347 -2.47 -22.39 -28.56
N CYS A 348 -3.74 -22.68 -28.77
CA CYS A 348 -4.21 -23.39 -29.97
C CYS A 348 -4.00 -22.57 -31.25
N ARG A 349 -4.11 -21.24 -31.18
CA ARG A 349 -3.79 -20.34 -32.30
C ARG A 349 -2.36 -20.51 -32.82
N ARG A 350 -1.40 -20.86 -31.94
CA ARG A 350 -0.03 -21.16 -32.35
C ARG A 350 0.06 -22.43 -33.19
N LEU A 351 -0.73 -23.46 -32.87
CA LEU A 351 -0.84 -24.69 -33.66
C LEU A 351 -1.51 -24.43 -35.01
N GLU A 352 -2.59 -23.63 -35.04
CA GLU A 352 -3.25 -23.23 -36.28
C GLU A 352 -2.29 -22.55 -37.25
N LYS A 353 -1.48 -21.61 -36.77
CA LYS A 353 -0.44 -20.93 -37.57
C LYS A 353 0.57 -21.93 -38.16
N ILE A 354 0.94 -22.96 -37.40
CA ILE A 354 1.85 -24.01 -37.87
C ILE A 354 1.17 -24.89 -38.93
N ARG A 355 -0.11 -25.28 -38.73
CA ARG A 355 -0.91 -26.01 -39.73
C ARG A 355 -1.05 -25.20 -41.03
N GLU A 356 -1.30 -23.90 -40.93
CA GLU A 356 -1.44 -23.01 -42.07
C GLU A 356 -0.14 -22.93 -42.88
N VAL A 357 0.99 -22.72 -42.22
CA VAL A 357 2.31 -22.68 -42.87
C VAL A 357 2.69 -24.03 -43.48
N LEU A 358 2.38 -25.13 -42.78
CA LEU A 358 2.53 -26.48 -43.31
C LEU A 358 1.76 -26.66 -44.63
N THR A 359 0.50 -26.25 -44.64
CA THR A 359 -0.41 -26.47 -45.76
C THR A 359 -0.14 -25.53 -46.94
N ARG A 360 0.07 -24.23 -46.66
CA ARG A 360 0.21 -23.19 -47.69
C ARG A 360 1.62 -23.09 -48.26
N GLU A 361 2.66 -23.28 -47.44
CA GLU A 361 4.03 -22.94 -47.82
C GLU A 361 4.95 -24.16 -47.89
N VAL A 362 4.91 -25.04 -46.87
CA VAL A 362 5.91 -26.11 -46.73
C VAL A 362 5.58 -27.36 -47.56
N ILE A 363 4.36 -27.89 -47.47
CA ILE A 363 3.95 -29.09 -48.23
C ILE A 363 4.08 -28.86 -49.76
N PRO A 364 3.61 -27.73 -50.33
CA PRO A 364 3.77 -27.47 -51.76
C PRO A 364 5.25 -27.37 -52.19
N ARG A 365 6.10 -26.74 -51.37
CA ARG A 365 7.55 -26.63 -51.65
C ARG A 365 8.25 -27.97 -51.59
N LEU A 366 7.96 -28.81 -50.60
CA LEU A 366 8.56 -30.13 -50.48
C LEU A 366 8.10 -31.06 -51.61
N ARG A 367 6.82 -30.98 -52.04
CA ARG A 367 6.36 -31.65 -53.27
C ARG A 367 7.12 -31.17 -54.50
N GLY A 368 7.34 -29.87 -54.63
CA GLY A 368 8.16 -29.29 -55.70
C GLY A 368 9.62 -29.75 -55.70
N ARG A 369 10.14 -30.21 -54.54
CA ARG A 369 11.48 -30.82 -54.39
C ARG A 369 11.48 -32.35 -54.57
N GLY A 370 10.36 -32.96 -54.96
CA GLY A 370 10.26 -34.40 -55.25
C GLY A 370 9.84 -35.29 -54.07
N TYR A 371 9.45 -34.71 -52.92
CA TYR A 371 8.95 -35.49 -51.79
C TYR A 371 7.45 -35.82 -51.94
N SER A 372 7.06 -37.08 -51.73
CA SER A 372 5.66 -37.52 -51.74
C SER A 372 4.99 -37.26 -50.39
N ILE A 373 4.52 -36.03 -50.15
CA ILE A 373 3.87 -35.62 -48.88
C ILE A 373 2.41 -35.28 -49.12
N HIS A 374 1.49 -36.11 -48.64
CA HIS A 374 0.05 -35.84 -48.74
C HIS A 374 -0.51 -35.07 -47.54
N GLY A 375 0.11 -35.21 -46.36
CA GLY A 375 -0.19 -34.47 -45.13
C GLY A 375 0.91 -34.73 -44.09
N VAL A 376 0.95 -33.91 -43.03
CA VAL A 376 1.91 -34.03 -41.92
C VAL A 376 1.13 -34.11 -40.61
N ASN A 377 1.35 -35.15 -39.81
CA ASN A 377 0.84 -35.22 -38.44
C ASN A 377 1.67 -34.29 -37.55
N LEU A 378 1.00 -33.44 -36.76
CA LEU A 378 1.68 -32.50 -35.87
C LEU A 378 2.44 -33.19 -34.73
N GLU A 379 2.14 -34.44 -34.40
CA GLU A 379 2.89 -35.23 -33.41
C GLU A 379 4.39 -35.34 -33.74
N VAL A 380 4.75 -35.20 -35.02
CA VAL A 380 6.16 -35.19 -35.48
C VAL A 380 6.97 -34.08 -34.80
N PHE A 381 6.36 -32.93 -34.48
CA PHE A 381 7.05 -31.82 -33.82
C PHE A 381 7.24 -32.01 -32.31
N ALA A 382 6.55 -32.99 -31.72
CA ALA A 382 6.71 -33.39 -30.31
C ALA A 382 7.76 -34.49 -30.10
N LEU A 383 8.33 -35.03 -31.19
CA LEU A 383 9.36 -36.07 -31.12
C LEU A 383 10.77 -35.48 -31.02
N PRO A 384 11.67 -36.09 -30.23
CA PRO A 384 13.05 -35.67 -30.15
C PRO A 384 13.83 -36.02 -31.45
N PRO A 385 14.94 -35.31 -31.77
CA PRO A 385 15.60 -35.37 -33.08
C PRO A 385 16.12 -36.74 -33.51
N ASP A 386 16.39 -37.61 -32.55
CA ASP A 386 16.84 -38.99 -32.67
C ASP A 386 15.74 -39.94 -33.17
N LYS A 387 14.46 -39.58 -32.99
CA LYS A 387 13.29 -40.39 -33.42
C LYS A 387 12.69 -39.95 -34.75
N LEU A 388 13.21 -38.88 -35.36
CA LEU A 388 12.71 -38.35 -36.62
C LEU A 388 13.39 -39.04 -37.82
N GLY A 389 12.59 -39.49 -38.79
CA GLY A 389 13.08 -39.95 -40.09
C GLY A 389 13.56 -38.79 -40.98
N GLY A 390 14.06 -39.13 -42.17
CA GLY A 390 14.63 -38.14 -43.10
C GLY A 390 13.59 -37.15 -43.66
N LEU A 391 12.34 -37.60 -43.83
CA LEU A 391 11.25 -36.76 -44.32
C LEU A 391 10.76 -35.80 -43.22
N GLU A 392 10.61 -36.30 -41.99
CA GLU A 392 10.19 -35.52 -40.83
C GLU A 392 11.21 -34.41 -40.50
N LYS A 393 12.50 -34.72 -40.58
CA LYS A 393 13.57 -33.73 -40.44
C LYS A 393 13.49 -32.63 -41.51
N ALA A 394 13.25 -33.01 -42.76
CA ALA A 394 13.09 -32.05 -43.86
C ALA A 394 11.86 -31.15 -43.67
N VAL A 395 10.75 -31.69 -43.16
CA VAL A 395 9.54 -30.92 -42.82
C VAL A 395 9.81 -29.93 -41.69
N ILE A 396 10.43 -30.37 -40.59
CA ILE A 396 10.73 -29.51 -39.44
C ILE A 396 11.67 -28.37 -39.83
N GLU A 397 12.76 -28.67 -40.56
CA GLU A 397 13.71 -27.65 -41.01
C GLU A 397 13.10 -26.64 -41.98
N GLU A 398 12.17 -27.07 -42.83
CA GLU A 398 11.49 -26.13 -43.72
C GLU A 398 10.46 -25.28 -42.94
N VAL A 399 9.72 -25.82 -41.98
CA VAL A 399 8.79 -25.03 -41.13
C VAL A 399 9.55 -24.00 -40.29
N LYS A 400 10.73 -24.33 -39.74
CA LYS A 400 11.57 -23.39 -38.96
C LYS A 400 11.94 -22.12 -39.73
N LYS A 401 11.98 -22.17 -41.06
CA LYS A 401 12.27 -21.00 -41.90
C LYS A 401 11.12 -19.98 -41.92
N HIS A 402 9.91 -20.42 -41.55
CA HIS A 402 8.68 -19.63 -41.64
C HIS A 402 8.09 -19.29 -40.26
N VAL A 403 8.25 -20.17 -39.27
CA VAL A 403 7.70 -19.99 -37.91
C VAL A 403 8.68 -20.47 -36.85
N SER A 404 8.78 -19.74 -35.74
CA SER A 404 9.51 -20.18 -34.55
C SER A 404 8.78 -21.34 -33.87
N LEU A 405 9.35 -22.54 -33.99
CA LEU A 405 8.83 -23.75 -33.37
C LEU A 405 9.27 -23.83 -31.90
N PRO A 406 8.35 -24.15 -30.97
CA PRO A 406 8.70 -24.42 -29.59
C PRO A 406 9.48 -25.75 -29.46
N PRO A 407 10.16 -25.99 -28.32
CA PRO A 407 10.77 -27.28 -28.02
C PRO A 407 9.75 -28.43 -28.02
N PRO A 408 10.17 -29.69 -28.27
CA PRO A 408 9.27 -30.85 -28.34
C PRO A 408 8.35 -31.03 -27.12
N ASP A 409 8.86 -30.81 -25.90
CA ASP A 409 8.06 -30.91 -24.66
C ASP A 409 6.97 -29.84 -24.57
N GLU A 410 7.27 -28.61 -25.02
CA GLU A 410 6.28 -27.53 -25.08
C GLU A 410 5.28 -27.80 -26.20
N PHE A 411 5.71 -28.36 -27.34
CA PHE A 411 4.83 -28.77 -28.44
C PHE A 411 3.86 -29.87 -28.01
N LYS A 412 4.34 -30.86 -27.23
CA LYS A 412 3.48 -31.91 -26.65
C LYS A 412 2.37 -31.31 -25.77
N ARG A 413 2.72 -30.34 -24.92
CA ARG A 413 1.72 -29.61 -24.11
C ARG A 413 0.74 -28.82 -24.97
N LEU A 414 1.15 -28.28 -26.12
CA LEU A 414 0.23 -27.61 -27.04
C LEU A 414 -0.79 -28.59 -27.62
N LEU A 415 -0.36 -29.79 -28.01
CA LEU A 415 -1.27 -30.85 -28.48
C LEU A 415 -2.25 -31.29 -27.38
N GLU A 416 -1.78 -31.45 -26.14
CA GLU A 416 -2.64 -31.73 -24.97
C GLU A 416 -3.68 -30.62 -24.74
N ASN A 417 -3.32 -29.35 -24.96
CA ASN A 417 -4.26 -28.23 -24.88
C ASN A 417 -5.29 -28.25 -26.02
N GLU A 418 -4.90 -28.65 -27.25
CA GLU A 418 -5.81 -28.80 -28.40
C GLU A 418 -6.82 -29.93 -28.15
N GLU A 419 -6.37 -31.07 -27.61
CA GLU A 419 -7.27 -32.15 -27.18
C GLU A 419 -8.24 -31.71 -26.09
N THR A 420 -7.75 -30.93 -25.12
CA THR A 420 -8.58 -30.36 -24.05
C THR A 420 -9.64 -29.42 -24.63
N LEU A 421 -9.25 -28.54 -25.56
CA LEU A 421 -10.17 -27.65 -26.27
C LEU A 421 -11.21 -28.44 -27.07
N GLN A 422 -10.81 -29.53 -27.71
CA GLN A 422 -11.72 -30.39 -28.47
C GLN A 422 -12.75 -31.08 -27.57
N LYS A 423 -12.34 -31.59 -26.40
CA LYS A 423 -13.27 -32.11 -25.38
C LYS A 423 -14.26 -31.04 -24.90
N ILE A 424 -13.79 -29.80 -24.75
CA ILE A 424 -14.65 -28.66 -24.39
C ILE A 424 -15.66 -28.37 -25.50
N MET A 425 -15.22 -28.38 -26.76
CA MET A 425 -16.09 -28.20 -27.92
C MET A 425 -17.15 -29.29 -28.02
N GLU A 426 -16.77 -30.55 -27.81
CA GLU A 426 -17.70 -31.69 -27.77
C GLU A 426 -18.72 -31.57 -26.64
N ALA A 427 -18.28 -31.22 -25.43
CA ALA A 427 -19.16 -31.03 -24.28
C ALA A 427 -20.12 -29.82 -24.44
N THR A 428 -19.64 -28.75 -25.05
CA THR A 428 -20.47 -27.56 -25.34
C THR A 428 -21.40 -27.76 -26.53
N GLY A 429 -21.10 -28.72 -27.42
CA GLY A 429 -21.83 -29.00 -28.65
C GLY A 429 -21.46 -28.05 -29.80
N LEU A 430 -20.23 -27.53 -29.79
CA LEU A 430 -19.71 -26.58 -30.76
C LEU A 430 -18.80 -27.27 -31.78
N PHE A 431 -18.90 -26.86 -33.03
CA PHE A 431 -18.09 -27.40 -34.13
C PHE A 431 -16.99 -26.43 -34.59
N ASP A 432 -16.94 -25.22 -34.03
CA ASP A 432 -16.01 -24.16 -34.43
C ASP A 432 -15.40 -23.46 -33.20
N VAL A 433 -14.06 -23.37 -33.17
CA VAL A 433 -13.29 -22.62 -32.16
C VAL A 433 -13.63 -21.13 -32.22
N GLY A 434 -13.98 -20.62 -33.40
CA GLY A 434 -14.47 -19.25 -33.58
C GLY A 434 -15.70 -18.94 -32.73
N MET A 435 -16.62 -19.90 -32.55
CA MET A 435 -17.79 -19.73 -31.69
C MET A 435 -17.43 -19.65 -30.20
N LEU A 436 -16.45 -20.43 -29.73
CA LEU A 436 -15.93 -20.34 -28.36
C LEU A 436 -15.26 -18.98 -28.11
N LYS A 437 -14.43 -18.54 -29.06
CA LYS A 437 -13.78 -17.24 -29.00
C LYS A 437 -14.82 -16.10 -28.98
N ALA A 438 -15.81 -16.16 -29.86
CA ALA A 438 -16.90 -15.19 -29.88
C ALA A 438 -17.70 -15.19 -28.58
N ALA A 439 -17.92 -16.35 -27.94
CA ALA A 439 -18.58 -16.44 -26.63
C ALA A 439 -17.77 -15.74 -25.52
N VAL A 440 -16.45 -15.91 -25.52
CA VAL A 440 -15.55 -15.23 -24.57
C VAL A 440 -15.55 -13.72 -24.81
N GLU A 441 -15.39 -13.28 -26.06
CA GLU A 441 -15.42 -11.85 -26.43
C GLU A 441 -16.77 -11.20 -26.12
N ALA A 442 -17.87 -11.94 -26.34
CA ALA A 442 -19.21 -11.54 -25.95
C ALA A 442 -19.30 -11.29 -24.44
N GLU A 443 -18.87 -12.24 -23.61
CA GLU A 443 -18.90 -12.09 -22.15
C GLU A 443 -18.03 -10.91 -21.68
N VAL A 444 -16.85 -10.71 -22.26
CA VAL A 444 -16.01 -9.51 -22.01
C VAL A 444 -16.80 -8.24 -22.31
N ALA A 445 -17.44 -8.16 -23.47
CA ALA A 445 -18.20 -6.99 -23.87
C ALA A 445 -19.37 -6.72 -22.91
N LEU A 446 -20.11 -7.75 -22.49
CA LEU A 446 -21.20 -7.61 -21.53
C LEU A 446 -20.73 -7.14 -20.16
N GLU A 447 -19.63 -7.71 -19.65
CA GLU A 447 -19.04 -7.31 -18.37
C GLU A 447 -18.60 -5.84 -18.39
N GLU A 448 -17.95 -5.42 -19.47
CA GLU A 448 -17.42 -4.07 -19.60
C GLU A 448 -18.54 -3.02 -19.76
N ILE A 449 -19.58 -3.31 -20.55
CA ILE A 449 -20.79 -2.45 -20.63
C ILE A 449 -21.44 -2.31 -19.26
N THR A 450 -21.67 -3.42 -18.56
CA THR A 450 -22.32 -3.41 -17.25
C THR A 450 -21.50 -2.58 -16.27
N LYS A 451 -20.19 -2.81 -16.22
CA LYS A 451 -19.27 -2.08 -15.36
C LYS A 451 -19.28 -0.59 -15.65
N GLN A 452 -19.20 -0.17 -16.92
CA GLN A 452 -19.20 1.25 -17.28
C GLN A 452 -20.53 1.94 -16.96
N ILE A 453 -21.66 1.30 -17.28
CA ILE A 453 -23.00 1.83 -16.95
C ILE A 453 -23.18 1.92 -15.43
N MET A 454 -22.84 0.86 -14.70
CA MET A 454 -22.98 0.83 -13.24
C MET A 454 -22.05 1.82 -12.55
N SER A 455 -20.79 1.90 -12.95
CA SER A 455 -19.86 2.90 -12.42
C SER A 455 -20.40 4.31 -12.65
N LYS A 456 -20.98 4.59 -13.82
CA LYS A 456 -21.55 5.91 -14.12
C LYS A 456 -22.79 6.22 -13.29
N LEU A 457 -23.71 5.27 -13.15
CA LEU A 457 -24.92 5.43 -12.33
C LEU A 457 -24.56 5.62 -10.86
N LEU A 458 -23.69 4.77 -10.32
CA LEU A 458 -23.19 4.88 -8.95
C LEU A 458 -22.46 6.20 -8.75
N PHE A 459 -21.60 6.61 -9.70
CA PHE A 459 -20.95 7.91 -9.64
C PHE A 459 -21.98 9.01 -9.39
N GLU A 460 -23.12 9.05 -10.09
CA GLU A 460 -24.11 10.12 -9.91
C GLU A 460 -24.75 10.17 -8.50
N CYS A 461 -24.71 9.10 -7.70
CA CYS A 461 -25.25 9.02 -6.34
C CYS A 461 -24.20 8.67 -5.26
N MET A 462 -22.93 9.07 -5.45
CA MET A 462 -21.84 8.84 -4.48
C MET A 462 -21.31 10.13 -3.85
N GLY A 463 -22.05 11.23 -3.91
CA GLY A 463 -21.57 12.54 -3.42
C GLY A 463 -21.28 12.52 -1.92
N HIS A 464 -22.25 12.13 -1.11
CA HIS A 464 -22.13 12.06 0.35
C HIS A 464 -21.16 10.96 0.79
N ALA A 465 -21.20 9.78 0.15
CA ALA A 465 -20.22 8.73 0.37
C ALA A 465 -18.78 9.23 0.16
N SER A 466 -18.57 10.04 -0.87
CA SER A 466 -17.26 10.64 -1.15
C SER A 466 -16.86 11.66 -0.10
N ARG A 467 -17.79 12.51 0.36
CA ARG A 467 -17.52 13.48 1.43
C ARG A 467 -17.13 12.80 2.73
N VAL A 468 -17.76 11.68 3.08
CA VAL A 468 -17.35 10.91 4.27
C VAL A 468 -15.90 10.45 4.11
N VAL A 469 -15.53 9.83 2.99
CA VAL A 469 -14.15 9.39 2.78
C VAL A 469 -13.15 10.56 2.70
N GLU A 470 -13.54 11.68 2.09
CA GLU A 470 -12.75 12.92 2.07
C GLU A 470 -12.52 13.49 3.46
N LEU A 471 -13.50 13.37 4.37
CA LEU A 471 -13.34 13.79 5.76
C LEU A 471 -12.22 13.02 6.46
N TYR A 472 -12.04 11.72 6.17
CA TYR A 472 -10.90 10.95 6.70
C TYR A 472 -9.57 11.41 6.09
N ASN A 473 -9.55 11.73 4.79
CA ASN A 473 -8.36 12.30 4.15
C ASN A 473 -7.98 13.64 4.79
N ARG A 474 -8.97 14.51 5.02
CA ARG A 474 -8.81 15.79 5.72
C ARG A 474 -8.25 15.59 7.11
N ALA A 475 -8.85 14.72 7.91
CA ALA A 475 -8.41 14.47 9.28
C ALA A 475 -6.98 13.94 9.36
N LYS A 476 -6.56 13.11 8.39
CA LYS A 476 -5.17 12.65 8.26
C LYS A 476 -4.21 13.80 7.98
N LYS A 477 -4.56 14.68 7.02
CA LYS A 477 -3.78 15.87 6.68
C LYS A 477 -3.68 16.85 7.84
N ASP A 478 -4.78 17.04 8.56
CA ASP A 478 -4.77 17.86 9.77
C ASP A 478 -3.93 17.23 10.86
N GLY A 479 -3.92 15.91 11.02
CA GLY A 479 -2.99 15.25 11.94
C GLY A 479 -1.52 15.54 11.64
N GLU A 480 -1.14 15.71 10.37
CA GLU A 480 0.21 16.16 9.98
C GLU A 480 0.45 17.63 10.40
N ARG A 481 -0.53 18.52 10.19
CA ARG A 481 -0.47 19.93 10.58
C ARG A 481 -0.42 20.13 12.10
N LEU A 482 -1.27 19.42 12.84
CA LEU A 482 -1.34 19.47 14.29
C LEU A 482 -0.03 18.96 14.92
N LYS A 483 0.65 17.95 14.31
CA LYS A 483 1.98 17.51 14.75
C LYS A 483 3.06 18.56 14.52
N MET A 484 3.00 19.29 13.40
CA MET A 484 3.92 20.42 13.16
C MET A 484 3.71 21.53 14.19
N LEU A 485 2.45 21.90 14.45
CA LEU A 485 2.09 22.87 15.49
C LEU A 485 2.53 22.43 16.88
N PHE A 486 2.29 21.17 17.25
CA PHE A 486 2.73 20.61 18.53
C PHE A 486 4.23 20.78 18.73
N LYS A 487 5.04 20.43 17.72
CA LYS A 487 6.50 20.60 17.80
C LYS A 487 6.88 22.07 18.05
N ILE A 488 6.28 22.98 17.29
CA ILE A 488 6.54 24.42 17.39
C ILE A 488 6.08 25.01 18.73
N ILE A 489 5.00 24.51 19.31
CA ILE A 489 4.48 24.90 20.63
C ILE A 489 5.39 24.36 21.74
N ASN A 490 5.81 23.09 21.64
CA ASN A 490 6.61 22.43 22.67
C ASN A 490 8.05 22.96 22.73
N ASP A 491 8.61 23.36 21.58
CA ASP A 491 9.97 23.92 21.48
C ASP A 491 10.01 25.45 21.78
N GLU A 492 8.86 26.10 22.03
CA GLU A 492 8.79 27.55 22.29
C GLU A 492 8.98 27.89 23.78
N GLU A 493 9.95 28.76 24.06
CA GLU A 493 10.30 29.21 25.40
C GLU A 493 9.49 30.44 25.83
N ASP A 494 9.12 31.33 24.90
CA ASP A 494 8.31 32.52 25.20
C ASP A 494 6.83 32.14 25.38
N GLU A 495 6.32 32.34 26.60
CA GLU A 495 4.94 32.03 26.97
C GLU A 495 3.91 32.79 26.12
N ASN A 496 4.16 34.05 25.76
CA ASN A 496 3.21 34.82 24.95
C ASN A 496 3.14 34.27 23.53
N VAL A 497 4.29 33.92 22.95
CA VAL A 497 4.38 33.35 21.60
C VAL A 497 3.75 31.95 21.59
N ARG A 498 3.99 31.16 22.64
CA ARG A 498 3.36 29.85 22.84
C ARG A 498 1.84 29.96 22.87
N CYS A 499 1.27 30.91 23.63
CA CYS A 499 -0.18 31.14 23.66
C CYS A 499 -0.76 31.47 22.28
N VAL A 500 -0.09 32.31 21.48
CA VAL A 500 -0.53 32.62 20.11
C VAL A 500 -0.51 31.38 19.21
N LYS A 501 0.50 30.53 19.34
CA LYS A 501 0.60 29.26 18.59
C LYS A 501 -0.44 28.22 19.04
N GLU A 502 -0.78 28.18 20.33
CA GLU A 502 -1.89 27.38 20.84
C GLU A 502 -3.24 27.86 20.29
N GLU A 503 -3.42 29.17 20.12
CA GLU A 503 -4.63 29.72 19.50
C GLU A 503 -4.76 29.27 18.03
N LEU A 504 -3.65 29.18 17.28
CA LEU A 504 -3.67 28.61 15.92
C LEU A 504 -4.18 27.16 15.92
N LEU A 505 -3.79 26.36 16.92
CA LEU A 505 -4.27 24.98 17.09
C LEU A 505 -5.81 24.95 17.27
N ILE A 506 -6.33 25.87 18.09
CA ILE A 506 -7.77 26.02 18.33
C ILE A 506 -8.50 26.47 17.06
N GLU A 507 -7.94 27.42 16.31
CA GLU A 507 -8.47 27.88 15.03
C GLU A 507 -8.61 26.72 14.02
N VAL A 508 -7.62 25.81 13.96
CA VAL A 508 -7.70 24.60 13.11
C VAL A 508 -8.89 23.74 13.50
N LEU A 509 -9.03 23.45 14.81
CA LEU A 509 -10.09 22.59 15.32
C LEU A 509 -11.48 23.22 15.12
N LEU A 510 -11.63 24.52 15.35
CA LEU A 510 -12.86 25.26 15.08
C LEU A 510 -13.24 25.22 13.61
N ARG A 511 -12.25 25.42 12.72
CA ARG A 511 -12.45 25.33 11.28
C ARG A 511 -12.92 23.93 10.89
N ARG A 512 -12.38 22.88 11.52
CA ARG A 512 -12.83 21.50 11.30
C ARG A 512 -14.23 21.23 11.82
N GLN A 513 -14.56 21.69 13.01
CA GLN A 513 -15.92 21.59 13.54
C GLN A 513 -16.93 22.22 12.59
N ARG A 514 -16.62 23.42 12.07
CA ARG A 514 -17.49 24.13 11.11
C ARG A 514 -17.64 23.36 9.80
N GLU A 515 -16.54 22.89 9.20
CA GLU A 515 -16.61 22.12 7.95
C GLU A 515 -17.43 20.82 8.12
N ILE A 516 -17.20 20.08 9.21
CA ILE A 516 -17.95 18.84 9.49
C ILE A 516 -19.43 19.16 9.70
N HIS A 517 -19.77 20.18 10.48
CA HIS A 517 -21.16 20.56 10.72
C HIS A 517 -21.88 20.99 9.43
N ASP A 518 -21.20 21.76 8.58
CA ASP A 518 -21.78 22.26 7.32
C ASP A 518 -22.13 21.13 6.34
N VAL A 519 -21.31 20.06 6.32
CA VAL A 519 -21.49 18.91 5.44
C VAL A 519 -22.38 17.84 6.07
N PHE A 520 -22.24 17.60 7.37
CA PHE A 520 -22.92 16.55 8.12
C PHE A 520 -23.79 17.17 9.22
N THR A 521 -24.82 17.90 8.79
CA THR A 521 -25.73 18.69 9.66
C THR A 521 -26.45 17.89 10.75
N HIS A 522 -26.46 16.56 10.65
CA HIS A 522 -27.06 15.68 11.65
C HIS A 522 -26.13 15.38 12.84
N LEU A 523 -24.84 15.73 12.75
CA LEU A 523 -23.87 15.49 13.81
C LEU A 523 -23.93 16.60 14.86
N ASN A 524 -23.97 16.21 16.12
CA ASN A 524 -23.87 17.12 17.25
C ASN A 524 -22.39 17.38 17.62
N ALA A 525 -22.15 18.33 18.53
CA ALA A 525 -20.80 18.69 18.98
C ALA A 525 -20.02 17.47 19.50
N GLU A 526 -20.69 16.57 20.22
CA GLU A 526 -20.10 15.35 20.77
C GLU A 526 -19.53 14.45 19.68
N LYS A 527 -20.30 14.13 18.64
CA LYS A 527 -19.86 13.26 17.54
C LYS A 527 -18.78 13.90 16.69
N ILE A 528 -18.89 15.20 16.44
CA ILE A 528 -17.85 15.97 15.72
C ILE A 528 -16.54 15.92 16.49
N CYS A 529 -16.57 16.24 17.79
CA CYS A 529 -15.38 16.28 18.63
C CYS A 529 -14.78 14.87 18.85
N GLY A 530 -15.63 13.86 19.05
CA GLY A 530 -15.22 12.46 19.15
C GLY A 530 -14.55 11.96 17.88
N PHE A 531 -15.07 12.31 16.69
CA PHE A 531 -14.44 11.96 15.42
C PHE A 531 -13.07 12.61 15.27
N ILE A 532 -12.96 13.92 15.53
CA ILE A 532 -11.67 14.62 15.48
C ILE A 532 -10.68 13.95 16.42
N TRP A 533 -11.09 13.68 17.66
CA TRP A 533 -10.24 13.02 18.67
C TRP A 533 -9.79 11.63 18.24
N ALA A 534 -10.72 10.77 17.78
CA ALA A 534 -10.43 9.42 17.29
C ALA A 534 -9.35 9.40 16.21
N ARG A 535 -9.35 10.39 15.32
CA ARG A 535 -8.36 10.50 14.24
C ARG A 535 -7.01 11.03 14.71
N GLN A 536 -6.97 11.83 15.76
CA GLN A 536 -5.70 12.29 16.34
C GLN A 536 -5.03 11.22 17.21
N THR A 537 -5.80 10.32 17.81
CA THR A 537 -5.29 9.29 18.74
C THR A 537 -5.22 7.88 18.14
N ASN A 538 -5.61 7.67 16.88
CA ASN A 538 -5.75 6.36 16.23
C ASN A 538 -6.59 5.37 17.06
N ARG A 539 -7.76 5.82 17.52
CA ARG A 539 -8.74 5.02 18.25
C ARG A 539 -10.02 4.88 17.43
N SER A 540 -10.84 3.89 17.78
CA SER A 540 -12.21 3.84 17.27
C SER A 540 -13.01 5.06 17.76
N LEU A 541 -14.02 5.49 16.99
CA LEU A 541 -14.89 6.59 17.39
C LEU A 541 -15.56 6.35 18.75
N ASN A 542 -15.99 5.12 19.03
CA ASN A 542 -16.65 4.79 20.29
C ASN A 542 -15.70 4.95 21.48
N GLU A 543 -14.46 4.46 21.38
CA GLU A 543 -13.45 4.63 22.43
C GLU A 543 -13.11 6.11 22.65
N ALA A 544 -12.98 6.87 21.56
CA ALA A 544 -12.72 8.31 21.64
C ALA A 544 -13.86 9.07 22.31
N LEU A 545 -15.12 8.73 21.99
CA LEU A 545 -16.30 9.31 22.61
C LEU A 545 -16.37 9.00 24.12
N GLU A 546 -16.11 7.75 24.50
CA GLU A 546 -16.09 7.35 25.90
C GLU A 546 -14.97 8.07 26.66
N GLU A 547 -13.79 8.24 26.06
CA GLU A 547 -12.67 8.96 26.67
C GLU A 547 -13.02 10.43 26.95
N ILE A 548 -13.51 11.18 25.95
CA ILE A 548 -13.82 12.62 26.13
C ILE A 548 -14.97 12.85 27.13
N LYS A 549 -15.87 11.88 27.28
CA LYS A 549 -16.98 11.93 28.27
C LYS A 549 -16.55 11.48 29.67
N SER A 550 -15.62 10.55 29.77
CA SER A 550 -15.24 9.93 31.03
C SER A 550 -14.18 10.74 31.78
N THR A 551 -13.36 11.51 31.07
CA THR A 551 -12.22 12.23 31.64
C THR A 551 -12.52 13.70 31.96
N PRO A 552 -11.92 14.28 33.02
CA PRO A 552 -12.06 15.70 33.33
C PRO A 552 -11.64 16.60 32.15
N SER A 553 -12.29 17.75 32.01
CA SER A 553 -12.02 18.73 30.96
C SER A 553 -10.88 19.67 31.37
N PRO A 554 -9.88 19.90 30.49
CA PRO A 554 -8.84 20.91 30.74
C PRO A 554 -9.38 22.33 30.98
N LEU A 555 -10.59 22.66 30.50
CA LEU A 555 -11.24 23.96 30.77
C LEU A 555 -11.43 24.25 32.27
N PHE A 556 -11.59 23.20 33.08
CA PHE A 556 -11.80 23.33 34.53
C PHE A 556 -10.52 23.05 35.34
N SER A 557 -9.37 22.94 34.66
CA SER A 557 -8.08 22.69 35.30
C SER A 557 -7.77 23.74 36.36
N GLY A 558 -7.34 23.30 37.55
CA GLY A 558 -7.08 24.16 38.70
C GLY A 558 -8.33 24.67 39.44
N VAL A 559 -9.55 24.37 38.96
CA VAL A 559 -10.81 24.78 39.59
C VAL A 559 -11.59 23.57 40.12
N ALA A 560 -11.84 22.56 39.27
CA ALA A 560 -12.57 21.35 39.64
C ALA A 560 -12.29 20.18 38.68
N GLU A 561 -12.38 18.95 39.17
CA GLU A 561 -12.37 17.73 38.35
C GLU A 561 -13.74 17.50 37.68
N ALA A 562 -14.15 18.45 36.86
CA ALA A 562 -15.43 18.43 36.15
C ALA A 562 -15.25 18.01 34.68
N LYS A 563 -16.30 17.43 34.11
CA LYS A 563 -16.36 16.99 32.71
C LYS A 563 -17.06 18.05 31.85
N LEU A 564 -16.65 18.19 30.59
CA LEU A 564 -17.35 19.06 29.64
C LEU A 564 -18.59 18.35 29.11
N ASN A 565 -19.76 18.99 29.22
CA ASN A 565 -20.99 18.45 28.65
C ASN A 565 -21.10 18.80 27.16
N PHE A 566 -20.42 18.01 26.32
CA PHE A 566 -20.43 18.20 24.86
C PHE A 566 -21.84 18.18 24.25
N GLY A 567 -22.77 17.41 24.82
CA GLY A 567 -24.15 17.33 24.32
C GLY A 567 -24.95 18.63 24.48
N ALA A 568 -24.53 19.52 25.39
CA ALA A 568 -25.16 20.83 25.59
C ALA A 568 -24.51 21.96 24.76
N LEU A 569 -23.41 21.67 24.05
CA LEU A 569 -22.69 22.66 23.25
C LEU A 569 -23.22 22.74 21.82
N PRO A 570 -23.14 23.93 21.18
CA PRO A 570 -23.36 24.03 19.75
C PRO A 570 -22.33 23.20 18.97
N PRO A 571 -22.66 22.68 17.77
CA PRO A 571 -21.78 21.85 16.96
C PRO A 571 -20.40 22.47 16.68
N VAL A 572 -20.33 23.80 16.60
CA VAL A 572 -19.09 24.58 16.53
C VAL A 572 -18.95 25.33 17.84
N SER A 573 -17.90 25.01 18.62
CA SER A 573 -17.72 25.55 19.96
C SER A 573 -16.25 25.77 20.29
N TYR A 574 -15.91 27.01 20.63
CA TYR A 574 -14.56 27.37 21.10
C TYR A 574 -14.17 26.56 22.33
N SER A 575 -15.09 26.38 23.29
CA SER A 575 -14.84 25.58 24.48
C SER A 575 -14.48 24.13 24.14
N ALA A 576 -15.20 23.53 23.20
CA ALA A 576 -14.89 22.17 22.76
C ALA A 576 -13.55 22.08 22.00
N ALA A 577 -13.24 23.09 21.17
CA ALA A 577 -11.97 23.16 20.45
C ALA A 577 -10.77 23.35 21.40
N TYR A 578 -10.91 24.21 22.41
CA TYR A 578 -9.91 24.40 23.47
C TYR A 578 -9.71 23.13 24.30
N ASP A 579 -10.79 22.46 24.70
CA ASP A 579 -10.72 21.20 25.45
C ASP A 579 -9.92 20.14 24.67
N LEU A 580 -10.25 19.95 23.39
CA LEU A 580 -9.51 19.03 22.51
C LEU A 580 -8.06 19.45 22.27
N SER A 581 -7.79 20.75 22.15
CA SER A 581 -6.43 21.25 21.88
C SER A 581 -5.49 20.93 23.05
N GLN A 582 -5.94 21.20 24.28
CA GLN A 582 -5.16 20.92 25.48
C GLN A 582 -4.96 19.41 25.70
N ARG A 583 -6.00 18.60 25.50
CA ARG A 583 -5.87 17.12 25.51
C ARG A 583 -4.87 16.63 24.49
N TYR A 584 -4.88 17.20 23.29
CA TYR A 584 -3.95 16.83 22.21
C TYR A 584 -2.50 17.14 22.59
N LEU A 585 -2.24 18.33 23.16
CA LEU A 585 -0.90 18.71 23.61
C LEU A 585 -0.40 17.75 24.70
N GLU A 586 -1.22 17.46 25.72
CA GLU A 586 -0.87 16.54 26.81
C GLU A 586 -0.61 15.12 26.28
N PHE A 587 -1.51 14.60 25.44
CA PHE A 587 -1.36 13.27 24.82
C PHE A 587 -0.04 13.14 24.06
N ASN A 588 0.33 14.14 23.26
CA ASN A 588 1.58 14.10 22.48
C ASN A 588 2.83 14.28 23.34
N ARG A 589 2.77 15.03 24.45
CA ARG A 589 3.89 15.11 25.42
C ARG A 589 4.14 13.74 26.05
N MET A 590 3.10 13.10 26.57
CA MET A 590 3.21 11.75 27.13
C MET A 590 3.74 10.73 26.11
N HIS A 591 3.27 10.83 24.85
CA HIS A 591 3.74 9.94 23.79
C HIS A 591 5.22 10.19 23.45
N LEU A 592 5.68 11.44 23.42
CA LEU A 592 7.08 11.78 23.18
C LEU A 592 7.98 11.22 24.28
N GLU A 593 7.59 11.37 25.54
CA GLU A 593 8.29 10.82 26.70
C GLU A 593 8.39 9.29 26.62
N ALA A 594 7.28 8.61 26.35
CA ALA A 594 7.25 7.15 26.22
C ALA A 594 8.15 6.63 25.07
N VAL A 595 8.19 7.33 23.94
CA VAL A 595 9.08 7.00 22.81
C VAL A 595 10.55 7.19 23.20
N GLN A 596 10.86 8.24 23.94
CA GLN A 596 12.22 8.52 24.40
C GLN A 596 12.69 7.44 25.40
N GLU A 597 11.85 7.08 26.37
CA GLU A 597 12.13 5.97 27.30
C GLU A 597 12.35 4.65 26.56
N ALA A 598 11.54 4.34 25.54
CA ALA A 598 11.67 3.10 24.78
C ALA A 598 13.01 3.05 24.02
N LYS A 599 13.45 4.17 23.43
CA LYS A 599 14.76 4.29 22.76
C LYS A 599 15.91 4.12 23.74
N GLU A 600 15.79 4.70 24.93
CA GLU A 600 16.79 4.57 25.99
C GLU A 600 16.91 3.13 26.46
N ARG A 601 15.79 2.45 26.73
CA ARG A 601 15.78 1.01 27.08
C ARG A 601 16.37 0.13 25.97
N GLU A 602 16.10 0.43 24.70
CA GLU A 602 16.69 -0.31 23.58
C GLU A 602 18.21 -0.08 23.48
N ALA A 603 18.66 1.16 23.70
CA ALA A 603 20.08 1.50 23.74
C ALA A 603 20.79 0.80 24.91
N GLU A 604 20.18 0.80 26.10
CA GLU A 604 20.68 0.07 27.28
C GLU A 604 20.72 -1.44 27.03
N ALA A 605 19.68 -2.03 26.46
CA ALA A 605 19.65 -3.45 26.11
C ALA A 605 20.75 -3.81 25.09
N LYS A 606 21.00 -2.95 24.09
CA LYS A 606 22.11 -3.11 23.13
C LYS A 606 23.48 -3.00 23.81
N GLU A 607 23.64 -2.10 24.77
CA GLU A 607 24.87 -1.96 25.55
C GLU A 607 25.08 -3.13 26.53
N ILE A 608 24.03 -3.64 27.15
CA ILE A 608 24.07 -4.86 27.99
C ILE A 608 24.43 -6.07 27.13
N ALA A 609 23.77 -6.27 25.98
CA ALA A 609 24.09 -7.36 25.06
C ALA A 609 25.54 -7.28 24.54
N ARG A 610 26.04 -6.07 24.30
CA ARG A 610 27.46 -5.84 24.01
C ARG A 610 28.34 -6.28 25.18
N LYS A 611 28.05 -5.83 26.41
CA LYS A 611 28.78 -6.22 27.64
C LYS A 611 28.75 -7.73 27.91
N GLU A 612 27.63 -8.39 27.71
CA GLU A 612 27.50 -9.85 27.85
C GLU A 612 28.30 -10.63 26.80
N ILE A 613 28.38 -10.10 25.56
CA ILE A 613 29.32 -10.61 24.56
C ILE A 613 30.75 -10.39 25.03
N TYR A 614 31.07 -9.25 25.65
CA TYR A 614 32.41 -8.90 26.14
C TYR A 614 32.89 -9.75 27.34
N GLU A 615 32.00 -10.18 28.25
CA GLU A 615 32.36 -11.01 29.41
C GLU A 615 32.61 -12.50 29.09
N ARG A 616 32.16 -12.98 27.93
CA ARG A 616 32.31 -14.39 27.49
C ARG A 616 33.50 -14.63 26.56
N ILE A 617 34.31 -13.63 26.28
CA ILE A 617 35.46 -13.77 25.36
C ILE A 617 36.62 -14.39 26.13
N ASP A 618 36.83 -15.70 25.93
CA ASP A 618 38.11 -16.35 26.26
C ASP A 618 39.23 -15.62 25.49
N PRO A 619 40.20 -14.97 26.18
CA PRO A 619 41.18 -14.07 25.57
C PRO A 619 42.03 -14.73 24.47
N THR A 620 42.11 -16.05 24.49
CA THR A 620 42.91 -16.87 23.57
C THR A 620 42.07 -17.76 22.64
N GLY A 621 40.74 -17.78 22.78
CA GLY A 621 39.85 -18.65 22.01
C GLY A 621 39.80 -18.34 20.51
N LEU A 622 40.30 -17.18 20.06
CA LEU A 622 40.52 -16.88 18.64
C LEU A 622 41.68 -17.71 18.08
N LEU A 623 42.79 -17.80 18.83
CA LEU A 623 43.99 -18.57 18.46
C LEU A 623 43.68 -20.07 18.45
N GLU A 624 43.00 -20.58 19.49
CA GLU A 624 42.59 -21.99 19.57
C GLU A 624 41.73 -22.41 18.38
N ARG A 625 40.74 -21.57 18.02
CA ARG A 625 39.85 -21.84 16.86
C ARG A 625 40.62 -21.84 15.55
N LYS A 626 41.46 -20.82 15.30
CA LYS A 626 42.30 -20.74 14.09
C LYS A 626 43.25 -21.93 13.98
N LEU A 627 43.95 -22.31 15.06
CA LEU A 627 44.85 -23.47 15.10
C LEU A 627 44.10 -24.79 14.89
N THR A 628 42.96 -24.98 15.53
CA THR A 628 42.14 -26.19 15.37
C THR A 628 41.65 -26.36 13.94
N ILE A 629 41.20 -25.27 13.30
CA ILE A 629 40.80 -25.27 11.88
C ILE A 629 42.02 -25.58 11.00
N ALA A 630 43.17 -24.97 11.28
CA ALA A 630 44.40 -25.20 10.53
C ALA A 630 44.92 -26.64 10.63
N LEU A 631 44.79 -27.29 11.79
CA LEU A 631 45.19 -28.68 12.03
C LEU A 631 44.23 -29.70 11.39
N ARG A 632 42.93 -29.36 11.25
CA ARG A 632 41.89 -30.23 10.67
C ARG A 632 41.71 -30.05 9.16
N ALA A 633 42.33 -29.05 8.56
CA ALA A 633 42.19 -28.77 7.15
C ALA A 633 42.79 -29.90 6.27
N PRO A 634 42.02 -30.52 5.34
CA PRO A 634 42.55 -31.52 4.41
C PRO A 634 43.58 -30.90 3.44
N THR A 635 44.49 -31.72 2.92
CA THR A 635 45.50 -31.29 1.92
C THR A 635 44.80 -30.72 0.68
N GLY A 636 44.81 -29.38 0.52
CA GLY A 636 44.18 -28.69 -0.60
C GLY A 636 43.34 -27.45 -0.26
N VAL A 637 43.11 -27.14 1.03
CA VAL A 637 42.41 -25.90 1.43
C VAL A 637 43.22 -24.65 1.05
N GLY A 638 42.54 -23.66 0.46
CA GLY A 638 43.14 -22.39 0.02
C GLY A 638 43.94 -21.69 1.12
N ARG A 639 45.14 -21.19 0.78
CA ARG A 639 46.12 -20.65 1.74
C ARG A 639 45.61 -19.44 2.54
N THR A 640 44.73 -18.64 1.97
CA THR A 640 44.32 -17.32 2.50
C THR A 640 43.44 -17.36 3.76
N GLU A 641 42.67 -18.42 4.00
CA GLU A 641 41.75 -18.48 5.17
C GLU A 641 42.46 -18.93 6.47
N LEU A 642 43.56 -19.69 6.32
CA LEU A 642 44.33 -20.25 7.43
C LEU A 642 45.46 -19.33 7.90
N GLU A 643 45.93 -18.46 7.02
CA GLU A 643 46.98 -17.47 7.31
C GLU A 643 46.47 -16.39 8.28
N TRP A 644 47.40 -15.81 9.03
CA TRP A 644 47.11 -14.72 9.95
C TRP A 644 46.90 -13.44 9.15
N SER A 645 45.71 -12.83 9.28
CA SER A 645 45.36 -11.61 8.55
C SER A 645 45.41 -10.37 9.45
N GLU A 646 45.42 -9.17 8.84
CA GLU A 646 45.34 -7.91 9.57
C GLU A 646 44.03 -7.80 10.38
N LYS A 647 42.95 -8.41 9.89
CA LYS A 647 41.67 -8.51 10.61
C LYS A 647 41.79 -9.35 11.88
N ASP A 648 42.62 -10.39 11.87
CA ASP A 648 42.89 -11.23 13.04
C ASP A 648 43.75 -10.46 14.07
N THR A 649 44.74 -9.70 13.60
CA THR A 649 45.52 -8.78 14.46
C THR A 649 44.61 -7.77 15.17
N ARG A 650 43.71 -7.07 14.46
CA ARG A 650 42.79 -6.09 15.07
C ARG A 650 41.85 -6.71 16.11
N LYS A 651 41.41 -7.95 15.87
CA LYS A 651 40.60 -8.68 16.86
C LYS A 651 41.41 -9.05 18.09
N LEU A 652 42.64 -9.54 17.90
CA LEU A 652 43.52 -9.90 19.00
C LEU A 652 43.93 -8.66 19.81
N GLU A 653 44.15 -7.51 19.17
CA GLU A 653 44.37 -6.21 19.82
C GLU A 653 43.22 -5.82 20.75
N ALA A 654 41.98 -5.88 20.27
CA ALA A 654 40.79 -5.59 21.06
C ALA A 654 40.66 -6.53 22.28
N MET A 655 40.94 -7.82 22.09
CA MET A 655 40.94 -8.82 23.17
C MET A 655 42.06 -8.58 24.19
N SER A 656 43.26 -8.25 23.71
CA SER A 656 44.43 -7.98 24.55
C SER A 656 44.20 -6.76 25.44
N LYS A 657 43.60 -5.71 24.91
CA LYS A 657 43.25 -4.49 25.65
C LYS A 657 42.32 -4.79 26.82
N ILE A 658 41.28 -5.57 26.58
CA ILE A 658 40.32 -5.97 27.61
C ILE A 658 41.00 -6.84 28.67
N PHE A 659 41.83 -7.80 28.24
CA PHE A 659 42.54 -8.68 29.16
C PHE A 659 43.48 -7.90 30.09
N VAL A 660 44.32 -7.03 29.53
CA VAL A 660 45.26 -6.20 30.29
C VAL A 660 44.53 -5.35 31.33
N GLY A 661 43.42 -4.70 30.95
CA GLY A 661 42.62 -3.89 31.87
C GLY A 661 42.03 -4.68 33.05
N SER A 662 41.73 -5.96 32.87
CA SER A 662 41.15 -6.83 33.90
C SER A 662 42.16 -7.56 34.79
N GLU A 663 43.44 -7.61 34.40
CA GLU A 663 44.50 -8.34 35.12
C GLU A 663 45.44 -7.43 35.94
N ILE A 664 45.49 -6.12 35.66
CA ILE A 664 46.31 -5.18 36.42
C ILE A 664 45.93 -5.21 37.92
N GLY A 665 46.95 -5.27 38.78
CA GLY A 665 46.81 -5.29 40.25
C GLY A 665 46.66 -6.68 40.87
N LYS A 666 46.56 -7.76 40.06
CA LYS A 666 46.57 -9.14 40.58
C LYS A 666 47.99 -9.60 40.91
N THR A 667 48.13 -10.54 41.85
CA THR A 667 49.41 -11.16 42.19
C THR A 667 49.55 -12.51 41.50
N ILE A 668 50.62 -12.70 40.73
CA ILE A 668 50.85 -13.91 39.93
C ILE A 668 52.15 -14.63 40.28
N CYS A 669 52.17 -15.93 40.02
CA CYS A 669 53.38 -16.74 40.09
C CYS A 669 54.36 -16.33 38.97
N PRO A 670 55.65 -16.09 39.29
CA PRO A 670 56.66 -15.67 38.31
C PRO A 670 57.03 -16.75 37.27
N TYR A 671 56.62 -18.01 37.49
CA TYR A 671 56.94 -19.13 36.60
C TYR A 671 55.78 -19.52 35.69
N CYS A 672 54.56 -19.59 36.23
CA CYS A 672 53.38 -20.05 35.48
C CYS A 672 52.29 -19.00 35.26
N ALA A 673 52.50 -17.76 35.72
CA ALA A 673 51.57 -16.64 35.59
C ALA A 673 50.17 -16.87 36.16
N ARG A 674 49.95 -17.92 36.97
CA ARG A 674 48.66 -18.14 37.66
C ARG A 674 48.52 -17.15 38.81
N VAL A 675 47.30 -16.67 39.01
CA VAL A 675 46.96 -15.81 40.14
C VAL A 675 47.14 -16.60 41.43
N VAL A 676 47.94 -16.07 42.35
CA VAL A 676 48.25 -16.67 43.64
C VAL A 676 47.73 -15.80 44.78
N LYS A 677 47.30 -16.43 45.87
CA LYS A 677 46.95 -15.74 47.11
C LYS A 677 48.10 -15.93 48.10
N GLY A 678 48.90 -14.89 48.31
CA GLY A 678 50.14 -14.97 49.09
C GLY A 678 51.26 -15.69 48.32
N ASN A 679 52.23 -16.28 49.04
CA ASN A 679 53.47 -16.78 48.46
C ASN A 679 53.44 -18.26 48.06
N SER A 680 52.26 -18.82 47.74
CA SER A 680 52.12 -20.24 47.39
C SER A 680 51.45 -20.42 46.02
N CYS A 681 52.12 -21.14 45.13
CA CYS A 681 51.65 -21.54 43.81
C CYS A 681 51.34 -23.04 43.79
N PRO A 682 50.16 -23.47 43.30
CA PRO A 682 49.78 -24.89 43.23
C PRO A 682 50.78 -25.78 42.47
N GLU A 683 51.48 -25.23 41.48
CA GLU A 683 52.43 -25.98 40.64
C GLU A 683 53.90 -25.81 41.06
N HIS A 684 54.24 -24.75 41.81
CA HIS A 684 55.63 -24.34 42.04
C HIS A 684 55.99 -24.18 43.53
N GLY A 685 55.08 -24.53 44.44
CA GLY A 685 55.31 -24.43 45.89
C GLY A 685 55.42 -22.98 46.35
N TYR A 686 56.41 -22.66 47.18
CA TYR A 686 56.62 -21.30 47.67
C TYR A 686 57.26 -20.43 46.59
N VAL A 687 56.63 -19.32 46.24
CA VAL A 687 57.10 -18.38 45.22
C VAL A 687 56.94 -16.94 45.72
N GLU A 688 57.85 -16.05 45.33
CA GLU A 688 57.66 -14.60 45.51
C GLU A 688 56.75 -14.08 44.37
N PRO A 689 55.50 -13.68 44.65
CA PRO A 689 54.56 -13.27 43.63
C PRO A 689 54.92 -11.92 43.01
N ILE A 690 54.68 -11.78 41.71
CA ILE A 690 54.80 -10.51 41.00
C ILE A 690 53.41 -9.86 40.99
N THR A 691 53.33 -8.56 41.34
CA THR A 691 52.09 -7.80 41.14
C THR A 691 52.03 -7.32 39.69
N GLU A 692 50.92 -7.59 39.01
CA GLU A 692 50.76 -7.29 37.59
C GLU A 692 50.61 -5.78 37.36
N GLY A 693 51.65 -5.17 36.78
CA GLY A 693 51.54 -3.87 36.12
C GLY A 693 51.06 -4.02 34.66
N PRO A 694 50.90 -2.91 33.92
CA PRO A 694 50.42 -2.95 32.53
C PRO A 694 51.27 -3.83 31.61
N LEU A 695 52.61 -3.81 31.79
CA LEU A 695 53.52 -4.64 30.99
C LEU A 695 53.48 -6.12 31.40
N GLU A 696 53.35 -6.41 32.69
CA GLU A 696 53.24 -7.77 33.21
C GLU A 696 51.92 -8.44 32.79
N ALA A 697 50.81 -7.70 32.83
CA ALA A 697 49.51 -8.17 32.34
C ALA A 697 49.52 -8.44 30.82
N LEU A 698 50.18 -7.58 30.04
CA LEU A 698 50.36 -7.81 28.59
C LEU A 698 51.31 -8.99 28.33
N ALA A 699 52.35 -9.16 29.14
CA ALA A 699 53.24 -10.32 29.08
C ALA A 699 52.51 -11.62 29.44
N LYS A 700 51.53 -11.58 30.35
CA LYS A 700 50.68 -12.74 30.69
C LYS A 700 49.76 -13.11 29.53
N PHE A 701 49.16 -12.13 28.87
CA PHE A 701 48.40 -12.37 27.64
C PHE A 701 49.25 -13.02 26.55
N TYR A 702 50.44 -12.46 26.33
CA TYR A 702 51.42 -13.00 25.38
C TYR A 702 51.82 -14.43 25.73
N PHE A 703 52.15 -14.70 26.99
CA PHE A 703 52.51 -16.02 27.51
C PHE A 703 51.41 -17.07 27.31
N LEU A 704 50.15 -16.74 27.64
CA LEU A 704 49.01 -17.66 27.46
C LEU A 704 48.77 -17.95 25.97
N SER A 705 48.89 -16.94 25.12
CA SER A 705 48.79 -17.08 23.67
C SER A 705 49.84 -18.02 23.10
N LEU A 706 51.09 -17.91 23.58
CA LEU A 706 52.19 -18.80 23.18
C LEU A 706 51.96 -20.24 23.65
N LYS A 707 51.55 -20.44 24.90
CA LYS A 707 51.24 -21.78 25.42
C LYS A 707 50.21 -22.51 24.59
N ILE A 708 49.17 -21.82 24.15
CA ILE A 708 48.13 -22.42 23.30
C ILE A 708 48.67 -22.79 21.92
N ILE A 709 49.53 -21.95 21.34
CA ILE A 709 50.21 -22.28 20.08
C ILE A 709 51.07 -23.53 20.28
N GLU A 710 51.83 -23.63 21.37
CA GLU A 710 52.68 -24.78 21.71
C GLU A 710 51.86 -26.07 21.94
N GLU A 711 50.90 -26.05 22.87
CA GLU A 711 50.11 -27.22 23.27
C GLU A 711 49.35 -27.84 22.08
N LEU A 712 48.81 -27.01 21.18
CA LEU A 712 48.07 -27.49 20.02
C LEU A 712 48.97 -27.93 18.86
N THR A 713 50.24 -27.52 18.81
CA THR A 713 51.20 -27.98 17.79
C THR A 713 52.08 -29.15 18.21
N GLU A 714 52.14 -29.49 19.50
CA GLU A 714 53.03 -30.50 20.10
C GLU A 714 52.73 -31.98 19.77
N ARG A 715 51.90 -32.30 18.77
CA ARG A 715 51.81 -33.68 18.24
C ARG A 715 52.85 -34.02 17.15
N LYS A 716 53.65 -33.06 16.67
CA LYS A 716 54.71 -33.34 15.67
C LYS A 716 56.08 -32.67 15.88
N SER A 717 56.31 -31.84 16.90
CA SER A 717 57.62 -31.18 17.09
C SER A 717 58.36 -31.63 18.35
N LYS A 718 59.26 -32.61 18.23
CA LYS A 718 60.37 -32.76 19.20
C LYS A 718 61.44 -31.65 19.06
N GLU A 719 61.24 -30.68 18.16
CA GLU A 719 62.24 -29.66 17.77
C GLU A 719 61.83 -28.19 18.02
N LEU A 720 60.66 -27.91 18.60
CA LEU A 720 60.40 -26.59 19.17
C LEU A 720 61.03 -26.56 20.57
N GLY A 721 62.23 -26.01 20.64
CA GLY A 721 63.04 -25.98 21.86
C GLY A 721 62.37 -25.25 23.03
N LYS A 722 62.80 -25.63 24.25
CA LYS A 722 62.48 -25.08 25.59
C LYS A 722 61.06 -24.51 25.76
N LYS A 723 60.25 -25.18 26.60
CA LYS A 723 59.00 -24.67 27.17
C LYS A 723 59.12 -23.17 27.48
N VAL A 724 58.25 -22.36 26.90
CA VAL A 724 58.24 -20.92 27.17
C VAL A 724 57.93 -20.70 28.64
N GLU A 725 58.83 -20.03 29.35
CA GLU A 725 58.59 -19.57 30.72
C GLU A 725 58.02 -18.16 30.69
N PHE A 726 57.22 -17.80 31.71
CA PHE A 726 56.66 -16.45 31.82
C PHE A 726 57.73 -15.35 31.81
N LYS A 727 58.92 -15.66 32.35
CA LYS A 727 60.09 -14.76 32.33
C LYS A 727 60.62 -14.46 30.92
N ASP A 728 60.42 -15.36 29.96
CA ASP A 728 60.79 -15.14 28.56
C ASP A 728 59.74 -14.25 27.88
N ALA A 729 58.45 -14.51 28.10
CA ALA A 729 57.36 -13.66 27.62
C ALA A 729 57.47 -12.21 28.12
N LEU A 730 57.79 -12.03 29.41
CA LEU A 730 58.02 -10.71 30.01
C LEU A 730 59.25 -10.02 29.40
N ARG A 731 60.33 -10.75 29.11
CA ARG A 731 61.50 -10.19 28.41
C ARG A 731 61.16 -9.74 27.00
N THR A 732 60.37 -10.50 26.25
CA THR A 732 59.95 -10.12 24.89
C THR A 732 59.11 -8.85 24.91
N VAL A 733 58.11 -8.74 25.78
CA VAL A 733 57.30 -7.52 25.90
C VAL A 733 58.15 -6.31 26.32
N LYS A 734 59.12 -6.48 27.22
CA LYS A 734 60.06 -5.42 27.59
C LYS A 734 61.04 -5.05 26.47
N SER A 735 61.42 -6.01 25.62
CA SER A 735 62.21 -5.75 24.41
C SER A 735 61.42 -4.92 23.40
N ILE A 736 60.16 -5.29 23.14
CA ILE A 736 59.24 -4.54 22.26
C ILE A 736 59.05 -3.12 22.81
N PHE A 737 58.87 -2.96 24.12
CA PHE A 737 58.79 -1.66 24.78
C PHE A 737 60.06 -0.82 24.55
N SER A 738 61.24 -1.43 24.72
CA SER A 738 62.53 -0.77 24.52
C SER A 738 62.74 -0.37 23.05
N GLU A 739 62.38 -1.22 22.10
CA GLU A 739 62.44 -0.92 20.67
C GLU A 739 61.50 0.21 20.27
N LEU A 740 60.27 0.24 20.78
CA LEU A 740 59.31 1.32 20.52
C LEU A 740 59.80 2.66 21.07
N ARG A 741 60.55 2.64 22.17
CA ARG A 741 61.23 3.83 22.72
C ARG A 741 62.40 4.27 21.83
N VAL A 742 63.23 3.35 21.33
CA VAL A 742 64.33 3.67 20.38
C VAL A 742 63.79 4.22 19.06
N ARG A 743 62.65 3.69 18.57
CA ARG A 743 61.97 4.16 17.35
C ARG A 743 61.18 5.47 17.55
N GLY A 744 61.23 6.08 18.74
CA GLY A 744 60.58 7.35 19.04
C GLY A 744 59.05 7.31 19.15
N LYS A 745 58.44 6.12 19.21
CA LYS A 745 56.98 5.96 19.36
C LYS A 745 56.53 6.10 20.82
N LEU A 746 57.43 5.86 21.77
CA LEU A 746 57.24 6.10 23.19
C LEU A 746 58.20 7.18 23.67
N SER A 747 57.76 8.03 24.59
CA SER A 747 58.60 9.08 25.15
C SER A 747 59.82 8.48 25.86
N PRO A 748 61.02 9.08 25.72
CA PRO A 748 62.20 8.62 26.45
C PRO A 748 62.09 8.80 27.97
N LYS A 749 61.06 9.51 28.47
CA LYS A 749 60.73 9.62 29.90
C LYS A 749 59.80 8.50 30.40
N THR A 750 59.17 7.73 29.52
CA THR A 750 58.31 6.61 29.91
C THR A 750 59.17 5.44 30.41
N THR A 751 59.01 5.08 31.68
CA THR A 751 59.68 3.94 32.31
C THR A 751 58.74 2.72 32.37
N GLU A 752 59.28 1.52 32.57
CA GLU A 752 58.48 0.29 32.67
C GLU A 752 57.38 0.36 33.75
N ARG A 753 57.60 1.17 34.80
CA ARG A 753 56.65 1.36 35.91
C ARG A 753 55.66 2.51 35.69
N SER A 754 55.80 3.28 34.62
CA SER A 754 55.04 4.51 34.37
C SER A 754 54.40 4.53 32.97
N VAL A 755 54.11 3.36 32.40
CA VAL A 755 53.45 3.25 31.10
C VAL A 755 51.98 3.62 31.26
N MET A 756 51.52 4.60 30.47
CA MET A 756 50.12 5.03 30.48
C MET A 756 49.26 4.10 29.61
N GLU A 757 47.97 4.02 29.94
CA GLU A 757 46.99 3.20 29.20
C GLU A 757 46.91 3.59 27.71
N GLY A 758 46.99 4.90 27.40
CA GLY A 758 47.01 5.37 26.01
C GLY A 758 48.24 4.91 25.21
N ASP A 759 49.41 4.77 25.85
CA ASP A 759 50.63 4.25 25.23
C ASP A 759 50.55 2.73 25.03
N MET A 760 49.89 2.03 25.97
CA MET A 760 49.61 0.59 25.87
C MET A 760 48.71 0.29 24.67
N ASP A 761 47.59 0.99 24.56
CA ASP A 761 46.58 0.76 23.52
C ASP A 761 47.09 1.11 22.13
N ARG A 762 47.79 2.23 22.00
CA ARG A 762 48.17 2.77 20.69
C ARG A 762 49.40 2.10 20.10
N TYR A 763 50.32 1.59 20.93
CA TYR A 763 51.63 1.14 20.47
C TYR A 763 52.00 -0.27 20.92
N LEU A 764 51.86 -0.60 22.21
CA LEU A 764 52.36 -1.86 22.76
C LEU A 764 51.45 -3.05 22.43
N ILE A 765 50.15 -2.94 22.66
CA ILE A 765 49.18 -3.98 22.35
C ILE A 765 49.20 -4.33 20.85
N PRO A 766 49.19 -3.36 19.91
CA PRO A 766 49.33 -3.65 18.48
C PRO A 766 50.65 -4.31 18.08
N ALA A 767 51.74 -4.02 18.80
CA ALA A 767 53.03 -4.65 18.52
C ALA A 767 53.07 -6.11 19.01
N VAL A 768 52.56 -6.37 20.21
CA VAL A 768 52.47 -7.73 20.78
C VAL A 768 51.48 -8.60 20.01
N ALA A 769 50.34 -8.07 19.58
CA ALA A 769 49.38 -8.81 18.75
C ALA A 769 49.98 -9.24 17.40
N ARG A 770 50.84 -8.40 16.80
CA ARG A 770 51.59 -8.75 15.59
C ARG A 770 52.63 -9.83 15.85
N GLU A 771 53.38 -9.73 16.94
CA GLU A 771 54.34 -10.76 17.35
C GLU A 771 53.66 -12.14 17.52
N ILE A 772 52.49 -12.19 18.18
CA ILE A 772 51.70 -13.43 18.31
C ILE A 772 51.31 -13.98 16.94
N GLY A 773 50.87 -13.11 16.01
CA GLY A 773 50.57 -13.49 14.64
C GLY A 773 51.77 -14.07 13.88
N GLU A 774 52.97 -13.52 14.09
CA GLU A 774 54.21 -14.04 13.51
C GLU A 774 54.57 -15.42 14.08
N VAL A 775 54.44 -15.61 15.39
CA VAL A 775 54.66 -16.90 16.05
C VAL A 775 53.65 -17.95 15.57
N TYR A 776 52.37 -17.58 15.45
CA TYR A 776 51.33 -18.43 14.87
C TYR A 776 51.70 -18.84 13.44
N MET A 777 52.14 -17.90 12.60
CA MET A 777 52.52 -18.18 11.21
C MET A 777 53.75 -19.09 11.13
N LYS A 778 54.71 -18.95 12.04
CA LYS A 778 55.87 -19.83 12.15
C LYS A 778 55.45 -21.25 12.54
N ALA A 779 54.56 -21.40 13.53
CA ALA A 779 53.99 -22.68 13.95
C ALA A 779 53.19 -23.34 12.81
N LEU A 780 52.35 -22.58 12.10
CA LEU A 780 51.58 -23.04 10.94
C LEU A 780 52.48 -23.58 9.81
N ARG A 781 53.61 -22.92 9.55
CA ARG A 781 54.61 -23.40 8.56
C ARG A 781 55.25 -24.72 8.98
N GLN A 782 55.47 -24.93 10.28
CA GLN A 782 56.04 -26.18 10.80
C GLN A 782 55.03 -27.34 10.74
N ILE A 783 53.76 -27.09 11.05
CA ILE A 783 52.66 -28.08 10.90
C ILE A 783 52.53 -28.55 9.44
N LYS A 784 52.79 -27.66 8.48
CA LYS A 784 52.62 -27.91 7.04
C LYS A 784 53.89 -28.30 6.28
N LYS A 785 55.04 -28.47 6.94
CA LYS A 785 56.19 -29.16 6.33
C LYS A 785 55.83 -30.66 6.21
N PRO A 786 56.00 -31.28 5.03
CA PRO A 786 55.67 -32.69 4.83
C PRO A 786 56.42 -33.61 5.80
#